data_AF-A0A261FTV2-F1
#
_entry.id   AF-A0A261FTV2-F1
#
_cell.length_a   1.000
_cell.length_b   1.000
_cell.length_c   1.000
_cell.angle_alpha   90.00
_cell.angle_beta   90.00
_cell.angle_gamma   90.00
#
_symmetry.space_group_name_H-M   'P 1'
#
loop_
_entity.id
_entity.type
_entity.pdbx_description
1 polymer ?
#
loop_
_entity_poly.entity_id
_entity_poly.type
_entity_poly.pdbx_seq_one_letter_code
_entity_poly.pdbx_strand_id
1 'polypeptide(L)'
;MSETIRTDRQAVDLDASLLYIGNTGTVEFDLDLSTTGTNGSSIVWSSDDERWIEPDGTVHQPQYGRGYRDVTLTATLTHGSANTTRTFMVRVLEQHNTVTVREVFPIELDVRLGQTYNLPTYTAVRTEDNLLIAQRIDWHDGIEHTAPQQSESANNNDHANTVLRWHGVIDGTNVPVTALVRLHDDDPYPRVDGATRRSPISIHHVRLTGDGVLARNQRDRIAYLRSVDDDQLLVEFRRAAGLDTYGAQSMTGWDAPDSLLRGHTTGHTLSAYALAYAASGDTLIQAKLDYVVNGLRDVQEAFSQRPGAVRGFLSAYDETQFDRLEEYAPYPKIWAPYYTLHKILAGLLDAYRYAGNTVALDIARGIGDWTYERLHALPHEQLQRMWSLYIAGEFGGMNESLADLYAYTGDERHIAAARLFDNDRLNEPLRQHVDALGGMHANQHIPQVIGSVRLFERTGLAFYFDQAQRFADEVLNHHLYAMGGTGQGEMFDQPDVIGAALADDTAESCATYNLLKLVTALDAHIPQAQYADYVEYATINHIAATSDHRPGYAENGGSIYFLPTQPGGHKDIDIAENSCCHGTGLESHFYAASGAYTIDQDALYVRRYLNGALDCDSARLTVCVDDNAPQRVTINIARLDRSVLCVRVPGWSAQGQVTVHVNGRAVSDAVVELSRTATHEIALTAESVQLTSWDDSHIELEFVPYMRLIATSDCPDVAAVAWGPYVLVALDNSDRMLDIPLDTDHLDTAFTREPDTLTFTHTATGLRFIPIWQLGDERYHLYVRKTSIAHIQG
;
A
#
# COMPACT_ATOMS: atom_id res chain seq x y z
N MET A 1 -37.97 -38.76 -51.83
CA MET A 1 -37.82 -38.77 -50.36
C MET A 1 -38.07 -37.35 -49.91
N SER A 2 -39.09 -37.12 -49.07
CA SER A 2 -39.47 -35.77 -48.63
C SER A 2 -38.42 -35.27 -47.64
N GLU A 3 -37.61 -34.29 -48.02
CA GLU A 3 -36.85 -33.49 -47.06
C GLU A 3 -37.84 -32.76 -46.16
N THR A 4 -37.87 -33.12 -44.89
CA THR A 4 -38.64 -32.39 -43.88
C THR A 4 -38.00 -31.02 -43.72
N ILE A 5 -38.59 -29.98 -44.31
CA ILE A 5 -38.12 -28.59 -44.16
C ILE A 5 -38.27 -28.22 -42.68
N ARG A 6 -37.14 -28.06 -41.98
CA ARG A 6 -37.11 -27.60 -40.59
C ARG A 6 -37.55 -26.13 -40.54
N THR A 7 -38.28 -25.76 -39.48
CA THR A 7 -38.56 -24.34 -39.20
C THR A 7 -37.31 -23.62 -38.71
N ASP A 8 -37.22 -22.30 -38.88
CA ASP A 8 -36.13 -21.47 -38.37
C ASP A 8 -35.82 -21.76 -36.90
N ARG A 9 -36.84 -21.82 -36.03
CA ARG A 9 -36.69 -22.15 -34.60
C ARG A 9 -36.09 -23.53 -34.38
N GLN A 10 -36.56 -24.55 -35.10
CA GLN A 10 -36.03 -25.90 -34.99
C GLN A 10 -34.59 -26.00 -35.52
N ALA A 11 -34.21 -25.21 -36.52
CA ALA A 11 -32.84 -25.16 -37.03
C ALA A 11 -31.88 -24.54 -36.00
N VAL A 12 -32.27 -23.40 -35.40
CA VAL A 12 -31.47 -22.70 -34.38
C VAL A 12 -31.33 -23.52 -33.10
N ASP A 13 -32.43 -24.09 -32.58
CA ASP A 13 -32.37 -24.87 -31.33
C ASP A 13 -31.55 -26.16 -31.53
N LEU A 14 -31.64 -26.77 -32.72
CA LEU A 14 -30.83 -27.94 -33.06
C LEU A 14 -29.34 -27.56 -33.21
N ASP A 15 -29.02 -26.51 -33.95
CA ASP A 15 -27.65 -25.98 -34.05
C ASP A 15 -27.08 -25.62 -32.69
N ALA A 16 -27.88 -24.98 -31.83
CA ALA A 16 -27.47 -24.65 -30.48
C ALA A 16 -27.20 -25.91 -29.66
N SER A 17 -28.03 -26.95 -29.75
CA SER A 17 -27.82 -28.22 -29.04
C SER A 17 -26.61 -29.01 -29.54
N LEU A 18 -26.26 -28.88 -30.81
CA LEU A 18 -25.14 -29.57 -31.46
C LEU A 18 -23.81 -28.82 -31.34
N LEU A 19 -23.84 -27.53 -31.00
CA LEU A 19 -22.64 -26.70 -30.87
C LEU A 19 -21.69 -27.26 -29.81
N TYR A 20 -20.47 -27.59 -30.22
CA TYR A 20 -19.43 -28.17 -29.37
C TYR A 20 -18.11 -27.45 -29.67
N ILE A 21 -17.46 -26.94 -28.61
CA ILE A 21 -16.23 -26.13 -28.72
C ILE A 21 -15.00 -26.85 -28.13
N GLY A 22 -15.07 -28.17 -27.95
CA GLY A 22 -13.98 -28.94 -27.37
C GLY A 22 -14.06 -29.07 -25.84
N ASN A 23 -12.93 -29.46 -25.24
CA ASN A 23 -12.79 -29.59 -23.79
C ASN A 23 -12.70 -28.20 -23.18
N THR A 24 -13.67 -27.84 -22.34
CA THR A 24 -13.71 -26.55 -21.67
C THR A 24 -13.21 -26.61 -20.22
N GLY A 25 -12.70 -27.75 -19.74
CA GLY A 25 -12.27 -27.92 -18.35
C GLY A 25 -10.78 -27.71 -18.10
N THR A 26 -9.96 -27.72 -19.16
CA THR A 26 -8.49 -27.58 -19.09
C THR A 26 -7.98 -27.00 -20.41
N VAL A 27 -8.23 -25.71 -20.64
CA VAL A 27 -7.89 -25.01 -21.89
C VAL A 27 -6.55 -24.30 -21.75
N GLU A 28 -5.68 -24.54 -22.71
CA GLU A 28 -4.32 -23.95 -22.80
C GLU A 28 -3.99 -23.52 -24.24
N PHE A 29 -5.00 -23.48 -25.12
CA PHE A 29 -4.88 -23.22 -26.55
C PHE A 29 -6.13 -22.51 -27.08
N ASP A 30 -5.98 -21.80 -28.19
CA ASP A 30 -7.08 -21.10 -28.87
C ASP A 30 -8.24 -22.05 -29.21
N LEU A 31 -9.46 -21.60 -28.96
CA LEU A 31 -10.68 -22.33 -29.23
C LEU A 31 -11.15 -22.11 -30.66
N ASP A 32 -11.54 -23.18 -31.35
CA ASP A 32 -12.16 -23.09 -32.67
C ASP A 32 -13.65 -22.73 -32.53
N LEU A 33 -13.93 -21.43 -32.54
CA LEU A 33 -15.28 -20.89 -32.39
C LEU A 33 -15.96 -20.75 -33.76
N SER A 34 -16.80 -21.73 -34.11
CA SER A 34 -17.56 -21.73 -35.37
C SER A 34 -18.49 -20.51 -35.47
N THR A 35 -18.47 -19.83 -36.62
CA THR A 35 -19.38 -18.71 -36.95
C THR A 35 -20.64 -19.17 -37.70
N THR A 36 -20.76 -20.45 -38.00
CA THR A 36 -21.92 -21.05 -38.69
C THR A 36 -22.30 -22.39 -38.07
N GLY A 37 -23.60 -22.65 -37.96
CA GLY A 37 -24.18 -23.90 -37.49
C GLY A 37 -24.42 -24.89 -38.62
N THR A 38 -24.44 -26.19 -38.30
CA THR A 38 -24.56 -27.28 -39.28
C THR A 38 -25.90 -27.27 -40.04
N ASN A 39 -26.93 -26.60 -39.50
CA ASN A 39 -28.25 -26.41 -40.11
C ASN A 39 -28.46 -24.98 -40.62
N GLY A 40 -27.38 -24.20 -40.80
CA GLY A 40 -27.40 -22.91 -41.50
C GLY A 40 -27.52 -21.67 -40.61
N SER A 41 -27.53 -21.82 -39.28
CA SER A 41 -27.55 -20.66 -38.38
C SER A 41 -26.24 -19.87 -38.47
N SER A 42 -26.27 -18.53 -38.40
CA SER A 42 -25.08 -17.72 -38.12
C SER A 42 -24.84 -17.66 -36.61
N ILE A 43 -23.59 -17.76 -36.19
CA ILE A 43 -23.20 -17.75 -34.78
C ILE A 43 -22.32 -16.53 -34.52
N VAL A 44 -22.68 -15.75 -33.50
CA VAL A 44 -21.88 -14.64 -32.98
C VAL A 44 -21.50 -14.97 -31.55
N TRP A 45 -20.21 -14.84 -31.23
CA TRP A 45 -19.68 -15.13 -29.91
C TRP A 45 -19.46 -13.85 -29.12
N SER A 46 -19.58 -13.96 -27.80
CA SER A 46 -19.12 -12.97 -26.84
C SER A 46 -18.47 -13.67 -25.66
N SER A 47 -17.47 -13.01 -25.06
CA SER A 47 -16.81 -13.45 -23.83
C SER A 47 -17.22 -12.57 -22.67
N ASP A 48 -17.29 -13.12 -21.45
CA ASP A 48 -17.43 -12.31 -20.24
C ASP A 48 -16.09 -11.77 -19.71
N ASP A 49 -14.95 -12.25 -20.24
CA ASP A 49 -13.61 -11.75 -19.93
C ASP A 49 -12.65 -11.90 -21.11
N GLU A 50 -12.59 -10.87 -21.97
CA GLU A 50 -11.76 -10.83 -23.18
C GLU A 50 -10.25 -10.80 -22.89
N ARG A 51 -9.83 -10.56 -21.63
CA ARG A 51 -8.42 -10.64 -21.24
C ARG A 51 -7.88 -12.07 -21.31
N TRP A 52 -8.76 -13.07 -21.23
CA TRP A 52 -8.38 -14.48 -21.19
C TRP A 52 -8.91 -15.27 -22.38
N ILE A 53 -10.12 -14.96 -22.86
CA ILE A 53 -10.63 -15.52 -24.12
C ILE A 53 -11.31 -14.43 -24.93
N GLU A 54 -10.77 -14.09 -26.09
CA GLU A 54 -11.36 -13.15 -27.03
C GLU A 54 -12.58 -13.77 -27.74
N PRO A 55 -13.54 -12.97 -28.27
CA PRO A 55 -14.72 -13.50 -28.95
C PRO A 55 -14.41 -14.33 -30.22
N ASP A 56 -13.20 -14.25 -30.76
CA ASP A 56 -12.75 -15.07 -31.87
C ASP A 56 -12.15 -16.42 -31.45
N GLY A 57 -11.98 -16.64 -30.15
CA GLY A 57 -11.46 -17.87 -29.56
C GLY A 57 -9.99 -17.81 -29.16
N THR A 58 -9.27 -16.69 -29.35
CA THR A 58 -7.89 -16.55 -28.86
C THR A 58 -7.85 -16.65 -27.34
N VAL A 59 -6.98 -17.52 -26.81
CA VAL A 59 -6.83 -17.80 -25.38
C VAL A 59 -5.50 -17.25 -24.85
N HIS A 60 -5.58 -16.40 -23.84
CA HIS A 60 -4.42 -15.91 -23.10
C HIS A 60 -4.32 -16.66 -21.77
N GLN A 61 -3.24 -17.41 -21.55
CA GLN A 61 -3.06 -18.12 -20.27
C GLN A 61 -2.56 -17.17 -19.17
N PRO A 62 -3.12 -17.25 -17.94
CA PRO A 62 -2.53 -16.60 -16.77
C PRO A 62 -1.09 -17.07 -16.54
N GLN A 63 -0.19 -16.17 -16.15
CA GLN A 63 1.16 -16.55 -15.73
C GLN A 63 1.12 -17.51 -14.53
N TYR A 64 2.15 -18.36 -14.41
CA TYR A 64 2.29 -19.29 -13.27
C TYR A 64 2.17 -18.56 -11.93
N GLY A 65 1.40 -19.13 -11.00
CA GLY A 65 1.15 -18.57 -9.68
C GLY A 65 0.02 -17.55 -9.64
N ARG A 66 -0.64 -17.28 -10.77
CA ARG A 66 -1.89 -16.47 -10.83
C ARG A 66 -3.15 -17.33 -10.78
N GLY A 67 -3.03 -18.66 -10.87
CA GLY A 67 -4.13 -19.62 -10.88
C GLY A 67 -4.90 -19.65 -12.20
N TYR A 68 -5.76 -20.66 -12.37
CA TYR A 68 -6.63 -20.79 -13.54
C TYR A 68 -7.70 -19.69 -13.60
N ARG A 69 -8.35 -19.50 -14.76
CA ARG A 69 -9.49 -18.59 -14.95
C ARG A 69 -10.64 -19.36 -15.58
N ASP A 70 -11.85 -19.21 -15.05
CA ASP A 70 -13.03 -19.71 -15.78
C ASP A 70 -13.72 -18.51 -16.47
N VAL A 71 -13.96 -18.65 -17.76
CA VAL A 71 -14.53 -17.65 -18.67
C VAL A 71 -15.80 -18.23 -19.29
N THR A 72 -16.88 -17.44 -19.34
CA THR A 72 -18.13 -17.84 -19.97
C THR A 72 -18.21 -17.31 -21.39
N LEU A 73 -18.13 -18.21 -22.36
CA LEU A 73 -18.42 -17.89 -23.76
C LEU A 73 -19.91 -18.05 -24.05
N THR A 74 -20.50 -17.04 -24.68
CA THR A 74 -21.89 -17.05 -25.11
C THR A 74 -21.97 -17.08 -26.63
N ALA A 75 -22.50 -18.17 -27.19
CA ALA A 75 -22.87 -18.26 -28.60
C ALA A 75 -24.30 -17.76 -28.80
N THR A 76 -24.48 -16.74 -29.62
CA THR A 76 -25.78 -16.28 -30.12
C THR A 76 -25.99 -16.83 -31.53
N LEU A 77 -26.91 -17.78 -31.68
CA LEU A 77 -27.22 -18.43 -32.94
C LEU A 77 -28.48 -17.82 -33.55
N THR A 78 -28.44 -17.51 -34.85
CA THR A 78 -29.56 -16.89 -35.59
C THR A 78 -29.79 -17.61 -36.92
N HIS A 79 -31.03 -17.99 -37.22
CA HIS A 79 -31.46 -18.49 -38.53
C HIS A 79 -32.79 -17.85 -38.91
N GLY A 80 -32.81 -17.13 -40.03
CA GLY A 80 -34.01 -16.40 -40.48
C GLY A 80 -34.51 -15.43 -39.41
N SER A 81 -35.70 -15.69 -38.87
CA SER A 81 -36.33 -14.86 -37.82
C SER A 81 -36.13 -15.36 -36.38
N ALA A 82 -35.52 -16.54 -36.20
CA ALA A 82 -35.30 -17.14 -34.89
C ALA A 82 -33.87 -16.90 -34.39
N ASN A 83 -33.72 -16.73 -33.08
CA ASN A 83 -32.43 -16.72 -32.38
C ASN A 83 -32.50 -17.48 -31.06
N THR A 84 -31.35 -17.99 -30.59
CA THR A 84 -31.18 -18.59 -29.27
C THR A 84 -29.74 -18.37 -28.79
N THR A 85 -29.50 -18.56 -27.50
CA THR A 85 -28.16 -18.50 -26.92
C THR A 85 -27.76 -19.83 -26.29
N ARG A 86 -26.46 -20.11 -26.30
CA ARG A 86 -25.85 -21.20 -25.54
C ARG A 86 -24.56 -20.72 -24.89
N THR A 87 -24.41 -21.04 -23.61
CA THR A 87 -23.24 -20.66 -22.81
C THR A 87 -22.31 -21.84 -22.61
N PHE A 88 -21.01 -21.57 -22.57
CA PHE A 88 -19.95 -22.53 -22.28
C PHE A 88 -19.03 -21.96 -21.21
N MET A 89 -18.88 -22.66 -20.09
CA MET A 89 -17.89 -22.31 -19.07
C MET A 89 -16.56 -22.95 -19.44
N VAL A 90 -15.55 -22.12 -19.67
CA VAL A 90 -14.20 -22.49 -20.12
C VAL A 90 -13.17 -22.18 -19.05
N ARG A 91 -12.48 -23.21 -18.55
CA ARG A 91 -11.36 -23.10 -17.63
C ARG A 91 -10.06 -22.97 -18.40
N VAL A 92 -9.54 -21.76 -18.48
CA VAL A 92 -8.19 -21.45 -18.94
C VAL A 92 -7.19 -21.79 -17.83
N LEU A 93 -6.30 -22.73 -18.08
CA LEU A 93 -5.25 -23.09 -17.14
C LEU A 93 -4.18 -22.00 -17.10
N GLU A 94 -3.60 -21.78 -15.91
CA GLU A 94 -2.37 -21.02 -15.82
C GLU A 94 -1.23 -21.71 -16.57
N GLN A 95 -0.23 -20.94 -16.97
CA GLN A 95 0.98 -21.45 -17.56
C GLN A 95 1.67 -22.41 -16.58
N HIS A 96 2.26 -23.48 -17.13
CA HIS A 96 3.14 -24.35 -16.37
C HIS A 96 4.28 -23.54 -15.75
N ASN A 97 4.77 -24.00 -14.60
CA ASN A 97 5.98 -23.45 -14.03
C ASN A 97 7.16 -23.72 -14.99
N THR A 98 7.56 -22.69 -15.73
CA THR A 98 8.72 -22.73 -16.63
C THR A 98 9.97 -22.17 -15.97
N VAL A 99 9.89 -21.81 -14.67
CA VAL A 99 11.02 -21.27 -13.94
C VAL A 99 12.15 -22.28 -13.92
N THR A 100 13.28 -21.87 -14.47
CA THR A 100 14.55 -22.58 -14.37
C THR A 100 15.28 -22.09 -13.14
N VAL A 101 15.16 -22.85 -12.03
CA VAL A 101 15.80 -22.50 -10.76
C VAL A 101 17.29 -22.83 -10.82
N ARG A 102 18.13 -21.82 -10.57
CA ARG A 102 19.58 -21.96 -10.39
C ARG A 102 19.95 -22.24 -8.95
N GLU A 103 19.26 -21.60 -8.01
CA GLU A 103 19.54 -21.68 -6.57
C GLU A 103 18.24 -21.59 -5.77
N VAL A 104 18.08 -22.48 -4.79
CA VAL A 104 17.04 -22.38 -3.75
C VAL A 104 17.71 -21.86 -2.49
N PHE A 105 17.18 -20.78 -1.91
CA PHE A 105 17.73 -20.21 -0.69
C PHE A 105 17.45 -21.12 0.52
N PRO A 106 18.35 -21.17 1.51
CA PRO A 106 18.23 -22.11 2.63
C PRO A 106 17.00 -21.79 3.48
N ILE A 107 16.31 -22.84 3.94
CA ILE A 107 15.20 -22.74 4.88
C ILE A 107 15.67 -23.30 6.22
N GLU A 108 15.70 -22.45 7.24
CA GLU A 108 16.11 -22.80 8.59
C GLU A 108 15.05 -22.35 9.59
N LEU A 109 14.57 -23.27 10.42
CA LEU A 109 13.60 -22.99 11.48
C LEU A 109 14.17 -23.38 12.83
N ASP A 110 13.89 -22.58 13.85
CA ASP A 110 14.19 -22.90 15.23
C ASP A 110 12.88 -23.24 15.95
N VAL A 111 12.80 -24.41 16.57
CA VAL A 111 11.57 -24.92 17.18
C VAL A 111 11.84 -25.45 18.57
N ARG A 112 10.97 -25.15 19.54
CA ARG A 112 11.06 -25.72 20.88
C ARG A 112 10.66 -27.20 20.88
N LEU A 113 11.32 -28.03 21.68
CA LEU A 113 10.92 -29.42 21.89
C LEU A 113 9.43 -29.52 22.29
N GLY A 114 8.75 -30.52 21.73
CA GLY A 114 7.31 -30.76 21.92
C GLY A 114 6.36 -29.74 21.27
N GLN A 115 6.86 -28.72 20.58
CA GLN A 115 6.04 -27.72 19.89
C GLN A 115 5.57 -28.21 18.52
N THR A 116 4.31 -27.90 18.17
CA THR A 116 3.80 -28.02 16.80
C THR A 116 4.24 -26.81 15.97
N TYR A 117 4.72 -27.07 14.76
CA TYR A 117 5.21 -26.07 13.83
C TYR A 117 4.80 -26.41 12.41
N ASN A 118 4.76 -25.40 11.54
CA ASN A 118 4.55 -25.58 10.11
C ASN A 118 5.87 -25.30 9.37
N LEU A 119 6.16 -26.10 8.35
CA LEU A 119 7.18 -25.76 7.35
C LEU A 119 6.63 -24.63 6.46
N PRO A 120 7.47 -23.68 6.03
CA PRO A 120 7.02 -22.60 5.16
C PRO A 120 6.55 -23.16 3.83
N THR A 121 5.48 -22.59 3.30
CA THR A 121 4.88 -23.02 2.02
C THR A 121 5.53 -22.38 0.79
N TYR A 122 6.40 -21.40 0.99
CA TYR A 122 7.16 -20.70 -0.04
C TYR A 122 8.64 -20.60 0.33
N THR A 123 9.50 -20.39 -0.66
CA THR A 123 10.92 -20.01 -0.49
C THR A 123 11.32 -19.04 -1.58
N ALA A 124 12.30 -18.20 -1.31
CA ALA A 124 13.01 -17.48 -2.35
C ALA A 124 13.80 -18.47 -3.23
N VAL A 125 13.86 -18.17 -4.52
CA VAL A 125 14.75 -18.82 -5.49
C VAL A 125 15.44 -17.77 -6.35
N ARG A 126 16.62 -18.12 -6.85
CA ARG A 126 17.27 -17.41 -7.96
C ARG A 126 17.10 -18.23 -9.22
N THR A 127 16.60 -17.60 -10.27
CA THR A 127 16.42 -18.23 -11.58
C THR A 127 17.71 -18.18 -12.40
N GLU A 128 17.77 -18.93 -13.51
CA GLU A 128 18.92 -18.90 -14.43
C GLU A 128 19.11 -17.54 -15.13
N ASP A 129 18.03 -16.79 -15.35
CA ASP A 129 18.04 -15.38 -15.79
C ASP A 129 18.25 -14.38 -14.64
N ASN A 130 18.63 -14.88 -13.46
CA ASN A 130 19.05 -14.11 -12.28
C ASN A 130 17.94 -13.28 -11.61
N LEU A 131 16.68 -13.62 -11.86
CA LEU A 131 15.53 -13.07 -11.13
C LEU A 131 15.49 -13.65 -9.71
N LEU A 132 15.08 -12.82 -8.75
CA LEU A 132 14.75 -13.22 -7.39
C LEU A 132 13.24 -13.23 -7.24
N ILE A 133 12.69 -14.41 -6.98
CA ILE A 133 11.23 -14.62 -6.89
C ILE A 133 10.89 -15.62 -5.79
N ALA A 134 9.69 -15.48 -5.22
CA ALA A 134 9.13 -16.47 -4.32
C ALA A 134 8.49 -17.62 -5.10
N GLN A 135 8.75 -18.87 -4.68
CA GLN A 135 8.18 -20.08 -5.28
C GLN A 135 7.56 -20.97 -4.21
N ARG A 136 6.44 -21.62 -4.56
CA ARG A 136 5.73 -22.55 -3.68
C ARG A 136 6.54 -23.85 -3.53
N ILE A 137 6.46 -24.46 -2.35
CA ILE A 137 7.09 -25.73 -2.03
C ILE A 137 6.02 -26.79 -1.83
N ASP A 138 6.23 -27.95 -2.45
CA ASP A 138 5.48 -29.17 -2.18
C ASP A 138 6.31 -30.08 -1.26
N TRP A 139 5.98 -30.09 0.03
CA TRP A 139 6.63 -30.93 1.03
C TRP A 139 6.17 -32.39 0.94
N HIS A 140 7.09 -33.34 0.91
CA HIS A 140 6.75 -34.77 0.74
C HIS A 140 5.94 -35.35 1.91
N ASP A 141 6.17 -34.84 3.12
CA ASP A 141 5.58 -35.35 4.36
C ASP A 141 4.51 -34.40 4.94
N GLY A 142 3.99 -33.47 4.14
CA GLY A 142 3.09 -32.42 4.59
C GLY A 142 3.81 -31.29 5.34
N ILE A 143 3.05 -30.26 5.74
CA ILE A 143 3.63 -29.04 6.31
C ILE A 143 3.61 -28.98 7.85
N GLU A 144 2.61 -29.60 8.49
CA GLU A 144 2.45 -29.55 9.94
C GLU A 144 3.18 -30.71 10.60
N HIS A 145 4.05 -30.38 11.56
CA HIS A 145 4.88 -31.34 12.28
C HIS A 145 4.89 -31.03 13.76
N THR A 146 5.19 -32.03 14.59
CA THR A 146 5.39 -31.84 16.03
C THR A 146 6.80 -32.26 16.41
N ALA A 147 7.56 -31.32 16.99
CA ALA A 147 8.90 -31.59 17.47
C ALA A 147 8.89 -32.70 18.54
N PRO A 148 9.91 -33.57 18.58
CA PRO A 148 10.00 -34.61 19.59
C PRO A 148 10.05 -33.99 21.00
N GLN A 149 9.63 -34.76 22.00
CA GLN A 149 9.62 -34.32 23.40
C GLN A 149 11.03 -34.23 24.01
N GLN A 150 12.02 -34.90 23.39
CA GLN A 150 13.41 -34.96 23.85
C GLN A 150 14.35 -35.02 22.64
N SER A 151 15.52 -34.41 22.75
CA SER A 151 16.61 -34.57 21.78
C SER A 151 17.13 -36.01 21.77
N GLU A 152 17.40 -36.58 20.60
CA GLU A 152 18.00 -37.93 20.46
C GLU A 152 19.51 -37.96 20.82
N SER A 153 20.11 -36.86 21.30
CA SER A 153 21.51 -36.80 21.75
C SER A 153 21.65 -37.01 23.26
N ALA A 154 21.37 -38.22 23.75
CA ALA A 154 21.60 -38.59 25.15
C ALA A 154 23.07 -38.97 25.47
N ASN A 155 24.02 -38.79 24.53
CA ASN A 155 25.42 -39.21 24.70
C ASN A 155 26.42 -38.19 24.12
N ASN A 156 26.40 -36.97 24.65
CA ASN A 156 27.54 -36.06 24.86
C ASN A 156 26.96 -34.69 25.24
N ASN A 157 27.69 -33.88 26.03
CA ASN A 157 27.25 -32.61 26.63
C ASN A 157 26.98 -31.46 25.61
N ASP A 158 26.33 -31.74 24.50
CA ASP A 158 26.01 -30.80 23.42
C ASP A 158 24.53 -30.96 23.07
N HIS A 159 23.65 -30.44 23.93
CA HIS A 159 22.19 -30.54 23.79
C HIS A 159 21.66 -29.66 22.64
N ALA A 160 22.51 -28.88 21.98
CA ALA A 160 22.14 -27.83 21.02
C ALA A 160 22.05 -28.27 19.54
N ASN A 161 22.13 -29.56 19.21
CA ASN A 161 22.46 -30.00 17.84
C ASN A 161 21.54 -31.03 17.17
N THR A 162 20.31 -31.27 17.67
CA THR A 162 19.36 -32.08 16.89
C THR A 162 18.76 -31.25 15.76
N VAL A 163 19.09 -31.60 14.52
CA VAL A 163 18.57 -30.98 13.30
C VAL A 163 17.73 -31.99 12.55
N LEU A 164 16.42 -31.73 12.45
CA LEU A 164 15.53 -32.49 11.58
C LEU A 164 15.66 -31.96 10.14
N ARG A 165 15.54 -32.86 9.16
CA ARG A 165 15.63 -32.52 7.74
C ARG A 165 14.32 -32.90 7.07
N TRP A 166 13.72 -31.92 6.39
CA TRP A 166 12.52 -32.11 5.59
C TRP A 166 12.86 -31.91 4.13
N HIS A 167 12.22 -32.69 3.27
CA HIS A 167 12.46 -32.66 1.83
C HIS A 167 11.16 -32.37 1.09
N GLY A 168 11.28 -31.55 0.06
CA GLY A 168 10.21 -31.23 -0.86
C GLY A 168 10.76 -30.88 -2.23
N VAL A 169 9.90 -30.36 -3.09
CA VAL A 169 10.27 -29.83 -4.40
C VAL A 169 9.62 -28.48 -4.63
N ILE A 170 10.22 -27.66 -5.50
CA ILE A 170 9.53 -26.47 -6.01
C ILE A 170 8.34 -26.94 -6.85
N ASP A 171 7.15 -26.42 -6.54
CA ASP A 171 5.89 -26.80 -7.18
C ASP A 171 5.99 -26.70 -8.71
N GLY A 172 5.46 -27.72 -9.39
CA GLY A 172 5.53 -27.87 -10.84
C GLY A 172 6.91 -28.24 -11.40
N THR A 173 7.92 -28.53 -10.57
CA THR A 173 9.29 -28.86 -11.00
C THR A 173 9.87 -30.10 -10.30
N ASN A 174 11.09 -30.51 -10.67
CA ASN A 174 11.87 -31.53 -9.95
C ASN A 174 13.01 -30.93 -9.11
N VAL A 175 13.00 -29.61 -8.88
CA VAL A 175 14.05 -28.90 -8.15
C VAL A 175 13.89 -29.21 -6.66
N PRO A 176 14.87 -29.85 -6.00
CA PRO A 176 14.73 -30.27 -4.61
C PRO A 176 14.85 -29.08 -3.66
N VAL A 177 14.03 -29.11 -2.60
CA VAL A 177 14.05 -28.17 -1.49
C VAL A 177 14.36 -28.94 -0.21
N THR A 178 15.15 -28.35 0.69
CA THR A 178 15.44 -28.94 2.01
C THR A 178 15.28 -27.87 3.09
N ALA A 179 14.47 -28.16 4.11
CA ALA A 179 14.39 -27.37 5.33
C ALA A 179 15.16 -28.05 6.47
N LEU A 180 15.87 -27.23 7.26
CA LEU A 180 16.56 -27.64 8.46
C LEU A 180 15.81 -27.11 9.68
N VAL A 181 15.31 -27.99 10.53
CA VAL A 181 14.63 -27.60 11.77
C VAL A 181 15.56 -27.89 12.95
N ARG A 182 16.04 -26.84 13.59
CA ARG A 182 16.89 -26.89 14.77
C ARG A 182 16.01 -26.94 16.02
N LEU A 183 16.25 -27.93 16.88
CA LEU A 183 15.46 -28.12 18.09
C LEU A 183 16.14 -27.47 19.29
N HIS A 184 15.33 -26.75 20.07
CA HIS A 184 15.76 -26.03 21.28
C HIS A 184 14.98 -26.52 22.51
N ASP A 185 15.65 -26.59 23.65
CA ASP A 185 14.99 -26.88 24.93
C ASP A 185 14.05 -25.73 25.35
N ASP A 186 14.51 -24.49 25.15
CA ASP A 186 13.78 -23.26 25.46
C ASP A 186 13.04 -22.70 24.23
N ASP A 187 12.19 -21.69 24.44
CA ASP A 187 11.54 -20.96 23.34
C ASP A 187 12.59 -20.20 22.51
N PRO A 188 12.81 -20.55 21.23
CA PRO A 188 13.80 -19.90 20.39
C PRO A 188 13.42 -18.46 20.00
N TYR A 189 12.17 -18.06 20.24
CA TYR A 189 11.67 -16.72 19.96
C TYR A 189 11.21 -16.02 21.25
N PRO A 190 12.14 -15.71 22.17
CA PRO A 190 11.81 -15.05 23.42
C PRO A 190 11.15 -13.69 23.14
N ARG A 191 10.17 -13.34 23.96
CA ARG A 191 9.49 -12.06 23.82
C ARG A 191 10.39 -10.91 24.25
N VAL A 192 10.50 -9.91 23.39
CA VAL A 192 11.21 -8.66 23.67
C VAL A 192 10.22 -7.52 23.90
N ASP A 193 10.71 -6.40 24.43
CA ASP A 193 9.90 -5.20 24.59
C ASP A 193 9.53 -4.63 23.21
N GLY A 194 8.23 -4.59 22.93
CA GLY A 194 7.66 -4.03 21.71
C GLY A 194 7.29 -2.56 21.84
N ALA A 195 7.71 -1.86 22.90
CA ALA A 195 7.43 -0.44 23.09
C ALA A 195 8.25 0.46 22.15
N THR A 196 7.61 1.49 21.61
CA THR A 196 8.27 2.53 20.82
C THR A 196 9.31 3.27 21.63
N ARG A 197 10.47 3.57 21.04
CA ARG A 197 11.50 4.41 21.64
C ARG A 197 11.08 5.87 21.75
N ARG A 198 10.35 6.38 20.75
CA ARG A 198 9.79 7.73 20.73
C ARG A 198 8.29 7.64 20.51
N SER A 199 7.51 8.23 21.41
CA SER A 199 6.06 8.24 21.29
C SER A 199 5.62 9.35 20.32
N PRO A 200 4.89 9.04 19.24
CA PRO A 200 4.37 10.06 18.35
C PRO A 200 3.26 10.86 19.04
N ILE A 201 3.26 12.18 18.85
CA ILE A 201 2.14 13.02 19.27
C ILE A 201 0.99 12.82 18.29
N SER A 202 -0.21 12.59 18.81
CA SER A 202 -1.42 12.43 18.00
C SER A 202 -1.71 13.68 17.15
N ILE A 203 -2.19 13.47 15.93
CA ILE A 203 -2.59 14.53 15.01
C ILE A 203 -3.70 15.43 15.58
N HIS A 204 -4.43 14.97 16.61
CA HIS A 204 -5.37 15.80 17.38
C HIS A 204 -4.79 17.11 17.89
N HIS A 205 -3.49 17.10 18.18
CA HIS A 205 -2.78 18.23 18.76
C HIS A 205 -2.10 19.11 17.73
N VAL A 206 -2.19 18.76 16.43
CA VAL A 206 -1.51 19.49 15.35
C VAL A 206 -2.54 20.14 14.44
N ARG A 207 -2.36 21.42 14.15
CA ARG A 207 -3.21 22.19 13.23
C ARG A 207 -2.37 22.81 12.14
N LEU A 208 -2.61 22.42 10.90
CA LEU A 208 -1.99 23.06 9.74
C LEU A 208 -2.67 24.41 9.47
N THR A 209 -1.90 25.42 9.10
CA THR A 209 -2.41 26.78 8.87
C THR A 209 -1.80 27.42 7.62
N GLY A 210 -2.37 28.55 7.19
CA GLY A 210 -1.91 29.28 6.01
C GLY A 210 -2.28 28.59 4.70
N ASP A 211 -1.58 28.97 3.63
CA ASP A 211 -1.81 28.49 2.27
C ASP A 211 -0.59 27.72 1.76
N GLY A 212 0.00 26.86 2.59
CA GLY A 212 0.95 25.84 2.11
C GLY A 212 0.22 24.69 1.41
N VAL A 213 0.90 23.92 0.58
CA VAL A 213 0.30 22.82 -0.22
C VAL A 213 -0.39 21.78 0.67
N LEU A 214 0.26 21.36 1.76
CA LEU A 214 -0.32 20.36 2.67
C LEU A 214 -1.56 20.87 3.39
N ALA A 215 -1.56 22.15 3.79
CA ALA A 215 -2.71 22.79 4.45
C ALA A 215 -3.88 22.98 3.48
N ARG A 216 -3.61 23.32 2.20
CA ARG A 216 -4.62 23.41 1.15
C ARG A 216 -5.26 22.04 0.88
N ASN A 217 -4.46 21.01 0.58
CA ASN A 217 -5.00 19.68 0.30
C ASN A 217 -5.87 19.15 1.45
N GLN A 218 -5.47 19.40 2.70
CA GLN A 218 -6.27 19.04 3.87
C GLN A 218 -7.62 19.80 3.90
N ARG A 219 -7.61 21.11 3.65
CA ARG A 219 -8.81 21.96 3.62
C ARG A 219 -9.77 21.53 2.51
N ASP A 220 -9.24 21.27 1.32
CA ASP A 220 -10.02 20.89 0.15
C ASP A 220 -10.64 19.49 0.36
N ARG A 221 -9.88 18.56 0.95
CA ARG A 221 -10.39 17.25 1.33
C ARG A 221 -11.51 17.35 2.38
N ILE A 222 -11.38 18.22 3.38
CA ILE A 222 -12.47 18.46 4.36
C ILE A 222 -13.71 19.03 3.66
N ALA A 223 -13.53 19.97 2.72
CA ALA A 223 -14.64 20.54 1.96
C ALA A 223 -15.39 19.48 1.15
N TYR A 224 -14.66 18.58 0.49
CA TYR A 224 -15.24 17.43 -0.19
C TYR A 224 -15.99 16.50 0.76
N LEU A 225 -15.37 16.10 1.89
CA LEU A 225 -16.00 15.20 2.85
C LEU A 225 -17.31 15.77 3.44
N ARG A 226 -17.46 17.10 3.53
CA ARG A 226 -18.72 17.72 3.92
C ARG A 226 -19.84 17.56 2.88
N SER A 227 -19.49 17.44 1.60
CA SER A 227 -20.45 17.33 0.48
C SER A 227 -20.87 15.89 0.17
N VAL A 228 -20.14 14.89 0.67
CA VAL A 228 -20.45 13.46 0.49
C VAL A 228 -21.86 13.14 1.01
N ASP A 229 -22.63 12.39 0.22
CA ASP A 229 -23.94 11.86 0.60
C ASP A 229 -23.77 10.59 1.46
N ASP A 230 -24.06 10.71 2.76
CA ASP A 230 -23.86 9.59 3.70
C ASP A 230 -24.84 8.43 3.48
N ASP A 231 -26.02 8.71 2.90
CA ASP A 231 -26.96 7.65 2.56
C ASP A 231 -26.49 6.85 1.35
N GLN A 232 -25.75 7.48 0.43
CA GLN A 232 -25.09 6.81 -0.69
C GLN A 232 -24.04 5.80 -0.19
N LEU A 233 -23.25 6.15 0.84
CA LEU A 233 -22.28 5.23 1.45
C LEU A 233 -22.95 3.98 2.05
N LEU A 234 -24.16 4.12 2.59
CA LEU A 234 -24.89 3.04 3.24
C LEU A 234 -25.77 2.22 2.30
N VAL A 235 -25.97 2.65 1.04
CA VAL A 235 -27.00 2.11 0.14
C VAL A 235 -26.81 0.61 -0.12
N GLU A 236 -25.59 0.17 -0.42
CA GLU A 236 -25.30 -1.23 -0.74
C GLU A 236 -25.28 -2.11 0.51
N PHE A 237 -24.84 -1.57 1.67
CA PHE A 237 -24.93 -2.25 2.97
C PHE A 237 -26.38 -2.50 3.37
N ARG A 238 -27.24 -1.49 3.27
CA ARG A 238 -28.67 -1.60 3.57
C ARG A 238 -29.34 -2.59 2.63
N ARG A 239 -29.05 -2.53 1.33
CA ARG A 239 -29.57 -3.49 0.33
C ARG A 239 -29.14 -4.92 0.66
N ALA A 240 -27.86 -5.13 0.96
CA ALA A 240 -27.32 -6.44 1.31
C ALA A 240 -27.96 -7.00 2.58
N ALA A 241 -28.30 -6.15 3.56
CA ALA A 241 -28.98 -6.52 4.80
C ALA A 241 -30.51 -6.65 4.67
N GLY A 242 -31.13 -6.12 3.60
CA GLY A 242 -32.58 -6.09 3.42
C GLY A 242 -33.27 -4.94 4.17
N LEU A 243 -32.55 -3.86 4.44
CA LEU A 243 -33.03 -2.63 5.07
C LEU A 243 -33.50 -1.60 4.03
N ASP A 244 -34.27 -0.61 4.47
CA ASP A 244 -34.67 0.54 3.63
C ASP A 244 -33.44 1.35 3.24
N THR A 245 -33.31 1.66 1.94
CA THR A 245 -32.20 2.45 1.39
C THR A 245 -32.51 3.95 1.37
N TYR A 246 -33.69 4.37 1.84
CA TYR A 246 -34.17 5.76 1.84
C TYR A 246 -34.18 6.42 0.45
N GLY A 247 -34.23 5.61 -0.62
CA GLY A 247 -34.16 6.11 -1.98
C GLY A 247 -32.80 6.69 -2.38
N ALA A 248 -31.74 6.40 -1.62
CA ALA A 248 -30.38 6.81 -1.95
C ALA A 248 -29.96 6.31 -3.34
N GLN A 249 -29.13 7.11 -4.02
CA GLN A 249 -28.54 6.69 -5.29
C GLN A 249 -27.54 5.56 -5.04
N SER A 250 -27.36 4.68 -6.02
CA SER A 250 -26.30 3.67 -5.94
C SER A 250 -24.93 4.35 -6.00
N MET A 251 -23.94 3.69 -5.41
CA MET A 251 -22.53 4.02 -5.65
C MET A 251 -22.13 3.70 -7.10
N THR A 252 -21.00 4.26 -7.55
CA THR A 252 -20.46 4.07 -8.90
C THR A 252 -19.12 3.32 -8.88
N GLY A 253 -18.63 2.95 -10.05
CA GLY A 253 -17.29 2.37 -10.21
C GLY A 253 -17.09 1.08 -9.41
N TRP A 254 -16.01 0.99 -8.65
CA TRP A 254 -15.68 -0.23 -7.88
C TRP A 254 -16.60 -0.43 -6.67
N ASP A 255 -17.43 0.56 -6.31
CA ASP A 255 -18.52 0.44 -5.34
C ASP A 255 -19.90 0.21 -5.97
N ALA A 256 -19.99 0.11 -7.30
CA ALA A 256 -21.26 -0.13 -7.99
C ALA A 256 -21.96 -1.41 -7.50
N PRO A 257 -23.31 -1.50 -7.62
CA PRO A 257 -24.09 -2.64 -7.10
C PRO A 257 -23.62 -4.01 -7.62
N ASP A 258 -23.10 -4.06 -8.83
CA ASP A 258 -22.59 -5.24 -9.53
C ASP A 258 -21.08 -5.48 -9.31
N SER A 259 -20.36 -4.52 -8.71
CA SER A 259 -18.95 -4.68 -8.34
C SER A 259 -18.80 -5.54 -7.08
N LEU A 260 -17.77 -6.37 -7.07
CA LEU A 260 -17.43 -7.27 -5.96
C LEU A 260 -16.53 -6.62 -4.90
N LEU A 261 -16.01 -5.42 -5.14
CA LEU A 261 -15.23 -4.66 -4.15
C LEU A 261 -16.09 -3.72 -3.29
N ARG A 262 -17.37 -3.56 -3.63
CA ARG A 262 -18.29 -2.60 -2.99
C ARG A 262 -18.28 -2.64 -1.47
N GLY A 263 -18.37 -1.47 -0.86
CA GLY A 263 -18.20 -1.21 0.56
C GLY A 263 -16.81 -0.68 0.92
N HIS A 264 -15.80 -0.82 0.06
CA HIS A 264 -14.44 -0.40 0.38
C HIS A 264 -14.30 1.12 0.50
N THR A 265 -14.93 1.91 -0.37
CA THR A 265 -14.90 3.39 -0.27
C THR A 265 -15.64 3.87 0.99
N THR A 266 -16.67 3.15 1.44
CA THR A 266 -17.33 3.46 2.72
C THR A 266 -16.37 3.26 3.89
N GLY A 267 -15.60 2.17 3.89
CA GLY A 267 -14.54 1.95 4.87
C GLY A 267 -13.50 3.06 4.89
N HIS A 268 -12.97 3.45 3.73
CA HIS A 268 -12.06 4.59 3.59
C HIS A 268 -12.67 5.91 4.06
N THR A 269 -13.97 6.14 3.78
CA THR A 269 -14.65 7.37 4.19
C THR A 269 -14.83 7.46 5.70
N LEU A 270 -15.02 6.34 6.41
CA LEU A 270 -15.01 6.31 7.88
C LEU A 270 -13.66 6.78 8.44
N SER A 271 -12.55 6.22 7.93
CA SER A 271 -11.19 6.67 8.30
C SER A 271 -11.00 8.15 7.96
N ALA A 272 -11.40 8.58 6.76
CA ALA A 272 -11.28 9.97 6.32
C ALA A 272 -12.07 10.94 7.20
N TYR A 273 -13.31 10.61 7.59
CA TYR A 273 -14.09 11.43 8.54
C TYR A 273 -13.42 11.50 9.91
N ALA A 274 -12.95 10.37 10.44
CA ALA A 274 -12.29 10.32 11.74
C ALA A 274 -10.99 11.15 11.75
N LEU A 275 -10.16 11.01 10.72
CA LEU A 275 -8.93 11.77 10.52
C LEU A 275 -9.19 13.26 10.29
N ALA A 276 -10.19 13.60 9.47
CA ALA A 276 -10.61 14.98 9.22
C ALA A 276 -11.08 15.65 10.51
N TYR A 277 -11.89 14.97 11.32
CA TYR A 277 -12.28 15.45 12.64
C TYR A 277 -11.05 15.66 13.55
N ALA A 278 -10.11 14.72 13.58
CA ALA A 278 -8.90 14.86 14.38
C ALA A 278 -8.04 16.07 13.99
N ALA A 279 -7.90 16.30 12.68
CA ALA A 279 -7.08 17.37 12.12
C ALA A 279 -7.72 18.76 12.23
N SER A 280 -9.05 18.85 12.36
CA SER A 280 -9.77 20.14 12.27
C SER A 280 -10.65 20.47 13.48
N GLY A 281 -11.14 19.48 14.21
CA GLY A 281 -12.21 19.63 15.21
C GLY A 281 -13.59 19.88 14.61
N ASP A 282 -13.81 19.57 13.33
CA ASP A 282 -15.07 19.83 12.64
C ASP A 282 -16.21 18.92 13.11
N THR A 283 -17.15 19.49 13.88
CA THR A 283 -18.29 18.76 14.44
C THR A 283 -19.32 18.32 13.40
N LEU A 284 -19.36 18.93 12.20
CA LEU A 284 -20.23 18.46 11.12
C LEU A 284 -19.72 17.13 10.59
N ILE A 285 -18.40 17.03 10.35
CA ILE A 285 -17.76 15.78 9.94
C ILE A 285 -17.95 14.69 11.01
N GLN A 286 -17.82 15.03 12.29
CA GLN A 286 -18.12 14.10 13.38
C GLN A 286 -19.57 13.58 13.32
N ALA A 287 -20.55 14.45 13.09
CA ALA A 287 -21.95 14.04 12.98
C ALA A 287 -22.20 13.12 11.78
N LYS A 288 -21.52 13.34 10.65
CA LYS A 288 -21.57 12.47 9.46
C LYS A 288 -20.96 11.10 9.76
N LEU A 289 -19.80 11.05 10.43
CA LEU A 289 -19.19 9.81 10.91
C LEU A 289 -20.16 9.02 11.80
N ASP A 290 -20.74 9.67 12.81
CA ASP A 290 -21.67 9.04 13.73
C ASP A 290 -22.91 8.49 13.00
N TYR A 291 -23.41 9.20 11.98
CA TYR A 291 -24.52 8.75 11.15
C TYR A 291 -24.18 7.45 10.40
N VAL A 292 -23.05 7.41 9.71
CA VAL A 292 -22.61 6.22 8.96
C VAL A 292 -22.36 5.05 9.90
N VAL A 293 -21.69 5.26 11.03
CA VAL A 293 -21.44 4.21 12.04
C VAL A 293 -22.76 3.63 12.57
N ASN A 294 -23.74 4.48 12.90
CA ASN A 294 -25.05 4.00 13.34
C ASN A 294 -25.78 3.20 12.26
N GLY A 295 -25.70 3.62 10.99
CA GLY A 295 -26.24 2.86 9.87
C GLY A 295 -25.59 1.49 9.71
N LEU A 296 -24.26 1.39 9.89
CA LEU A 296 -23.54 0.12 9.85
C LEU A 296 -23.86 -0.78 11.06
N ARG A 297 -24.13 -0.22 12.23
CA ARG A 297 -24.65 -0.99 13.38
C ARG A 297 -25.96 -1.67 13.00
N ASP A 298 -26.91 -0.91 12.45
CA ASP A 298 -28.23 -1.43 12.09
C ASP A 298 -28.11 -2.54 11.02
N VAL A 299 -27.16 -2.40 10.09
CA VAL A 299 -26.81 -3.43 9.08
C VAL A 299 -26.24 -4.70 9.74
N GLN A 300 -25.25 -4.57 10.63
CA GLN A 300 -24.64 -5.71 11.33
C GLN A 300 -25.68 -6.44 12.20
N GLU A 301 -26.56 -5.70 12.88
CA GLU A 301 -27.68 -6.26 13.62
C GLU A 301 -28.64 -7.04 12.72
N ALA A 302 -28.99 -6.48 11.55
CA ALA A 302 -29.87 -7.15 10.59
C ALA A 302 -29.26 -8.45 10.04
N PHE A 303 -27.96 -8.48 9.73
CA PHE A 303 -27.26 -9.72 9.35
C PHE A 303 -27.33 -10.77 10.46
N SER A 304 -27.16 -10.37 11.72
CA SER A 304 -27.18 -11.30 12.88
C SER A 304 -28.52 -12.01 13.09
N GLN A 305 -29.62 -11.51 12.50
CA GLN A 305 -30.94 -12.13 12.60
C GLN A 305 -31.22 -13.14 11.49
N ARG A 306 -30.30 -13.34 10.54
CA ARG A 306 -30.49 -14.28 9.43
C ARG A 306 -30.30 -15.74 9.88
N PRO A 307 -31.08 -16.69 9.33
CA PRO A 307 -30.88 -18.10 9.61
C PRO A 307 -29.46 -18.55 9.21
N GLY A 308 -28.71 -19.12 10.15
CA GLY A 308 -27.36 -19.61 9.91
C GLY A 308 -26.25 -18.55 9.94
N ALA A 309 -26.56 -17.29 10.27
CA ALA A 309 -25.55 -16.23 10.34
C ALA A 309 -24.58 -16.44 11.50
N VAL A 310 -23.29 -16.24 11.22
CA VAL A 310 -22.28 -16.07 12.26
C VAL A 310 -22.35 -14.62 12.75
N ARG A 311 -22.44 -14.43 14.07
CA ARG A 311 -22.57 -13.09 14.68
C ARG A 311 -21.35 -12.24 14.32
N GLY A 312 -21.58 -10.97 13.98
CA GLY A 312 -20.53 -9.97 13.80
C GLY A 312 -20.12 -9.69 12.36
N PHE A 313 -20.62 -10.46 11.39
CA PHE A 313 -20.41 -10.19 9.96
C PHE A 313 -20.95 -8.81 9.54
N LEU A 314 -20.15 -8.07 8.78
CA LEU A 314 -20.52 -6.79 8.19
C LEU A 314 -19.86 -6.63 6.81
N SER A 315 -20.65 -6.42 5.77
CA SER A 315 -20.21 -6.06 4.43
C SER A 315 -21.36 -5.45 3.62
N ALA A 316 -21.06 -4.89 2.45
CA ALA A 316 -22.03 -4.48 1.43
C ALA A 316 -22.51 -5.65 0.55
N TYR A 317 -22.21 -6.88 0.96
CA TYR A 317 -22.62 -8.15 0.37
C TYR A 317 -22.73 -9.23 1.45
N ASP A 318 -23.20 -10.43 1.08
CA ASP A 318 -23.25 -11.58 1.98
C ASP A 318 -21.91 -12.36 2.02
N GLU A 319 -21.84 -13.46 2.77
CA GLU A 319 -20.60 -14.21 2.99
C GLU A 319 -20.09 -14.97 1.75
N THR A 320 -20.82 -14.96 0.62
CA THR A 320 -20.53 -15.79 -0.56
C THR A 320 -19.11 -15.62 -1.10
N GLN A 321 -18.55 -14.40 -1.06
CA GLN A 321 -17.18 -14.18 -1.54
C GLN A 321 -16.13 -14.83 -0.65
N PHE A 322 -16.37 -14.89 0.66
CA PHE A 322 -15.49 -15.55 1.62
C PHE A 322 -15.58 -17.07 1.47
N ASP A 323 -16.79 -17.61 1.29
CA ASP A 323 -16.99 -19.04 1.00
C ASP A 323 -16.22 -19.45 -0.26
N ARG A 324 -16.31 -18.64 -1.32
CA ARG A 324 -15.61 -18.87 -2.58
C ARG A 324 -14.09 -18.72 -2.48
N LEU A 325 -13.59 -17.81 -1.64
CA LEU A 325 -12.16 -17.65 -1.41
C LEU A 325 -11.57 -18.91 -0.74
N GLU A 326 -12.31 -19.50 0.20
CA GLU A 326 -11.93 -20.76 0.84
C GLU A 326 -11.87 -21.93 -0.16
N GLU A 327 -12.63 -21.85 -1.24
CA GLU A 327 -12.57 -22.77 -2.40
C GLU A 327 -11.57 -22.32 -3.48
N TYR A 328 -10.74 -21.32 -3.20
CA TYR A 328 -9.71 -20.76 -4.08
C TYR A 328 -10.25 -20.14 -5.38
N ALA A 329 -11.46 -19.57 -5.34
CA ALA A 329 -12.01 -18.86 -6.49
C ALA A 329 -11.07 -17.70 -6.90
N PRO A 330 -10.65 -17.63 -8.18
CA PRO A 330 -9.76 -16.58 -8.65
C PRO A 330 -10.52 -15.28 -8.92
N TYR A 331 -9.78 -14.18 -9.02
CA TYR A 331 -10.28 -12.95 -9.63
C TYR A 331 -10.59 -13.18 -11.13
N PRO A 332 -11.69 -12.65 -11.70
CA PRO A 332 -12.66 -11.71 -11.11
C PRO A 332 -13.93 -12.36 -10.50
N LYS A 333 -13.97 -13.68 -10.28
CA LYS A 333 -15.17 -14.34 -9.70
C LYS A 333 -15.49 -13.88 -8.27
N ILE A 334 -14.45 -13.46 -7.57
CA ILE A 334 -14.44 -12.72 -6.33
C ILE A 334 -13.44 -11.59 -6.45
N TRP A 335 -13.56 -10.57 -5.60
CA TRP A 335 -12.62 -9.46 -5.59
C TRP A 335 -12.27 -9.07 -4.15
N ALA A 336 -11.10 -9.50 -3.70
CA ALA A 336 -10.44 -9.10 -2.45
C ALA A 336 -11.40 -8.93 -1.23
N PRO A 337 -12.16 -9.97 -0.83
CA PRO A 337 -13.18 -9.81 0.21
C PRO A 337 -12.61 -9.38 1.57
N TYR A 338 -11.42 -9.85 1.93
CA TYR A 338 -10.74 -9.42 3.15
C TYR A 338 -10.12 -8.02 3.04
N TYR A 339 -9.76 -7.53 1.85
CA TYR A 339 -9.38 -6.14 1.65
C TYR A 339 -10.54 -5.19 1.97
N THR A 340 -11.74 -5.49 1.45
CA THR A 340 -12.93 -4.67 1.70
C THR A 340 -13.28 -4.69 3.19
N LEU A 341 -13.25 -5.87 3.82
CA LEU A 341 -13.48 -6.00 5.26
C LEU A 341 -12.44 -5.23 6.08
N HIS A 342 -11.18 -5.24 5.65
CA HIS A 342 -10.12 -4.45 6.26
C HIS A 342 -10.44 -2.96 6.24
N LYS A 343 -10.87 -2.38 5.10
CA LYS A 343 -11.19 -0.94 5.04
C LYS A 343 -12.32 -0.58 6.00
N ILE A 344 -13.34 -1.42 6.11
CA ILE A 344 -14.43 -1.23 7.06
C ILE A 344 -13.92 -1.30 8.50
N LEU A 345 -13.13 -2.33 8.84
CA LEU A 345 -12.57 -2.52 10.17
C LEU A 345 -11.64 -1.36 10.57
N ALA A 346 -10.71 -0.96 9.69
CA ALA A 346 -9.81 0.16 9.89
C ALA A 346 -10.59 1.46 10.12
N GLY A 347 -11.61 1.74 9.29
CA GLY A 347 -12.49 2.89 9.45
C GLY A 347 -13.24 2.95 10.77
N LEU A 348 -13.73 1.80 11.27
CA LEU A 348 -14.38 1.70 12.57
C LEU A 348 -13.40 1.90 13.73
N LEU A 349 -12.18 1.37 13.61
CA LEU A 349 -11.12 1.57 14.60
C LEU A 349 -10.65 3.02 14.63
N ASP A 350 -10.53 3.68 13.49
CA ASP A 350 -10.21 5.11 13.40
C ASP A 350 -11.34 5.97 13.98
N ALA A 351 -12.60 5.62 13.75
CA ALA A 351 -13.74 6.30 14.37
C ALA A 351 -13.68 6.23 15.91
N TYR A 352 -13.28 5.09 16.47
CA TYR A 352 -13.04 4.98 17.91
C TYR A 352 -11.81 5.79 18.33
N ARG A 353 -10.67 5.59 17.67
CA ARG A 353 -9.37 6.19 18.01
C ARG A 353 -9.39 7.71 17.99
N TYR A 354 -10.01 8.28 16.95
CA TYR A 354 -9.95 9.71 16.67
C TYR A 354 -11.24 10.46 17.00
N ALA A 355 -12.40 9.82 17.00
CA ALA A 355 -13.66 10.47 17.36
C ALA A 355 -14.26 9.98 18.69
N GLY A 356 -13.65 9.00 19.35
CA GLY A 356 -14.15 8.43 20.60
C GLY A 356 -15.44 7.63 20.41
N ASN A 357 -15.75 7.20 19.19
CA ASN A 357 -17.01 6.51 18.88
C ASN A 357 -16.99 5.06 19.39
N THR A 358 -17.62 4.80 20.54
CA THR A 358 -17.66 3.47 21.16
C THR A 358 -18.56 2.49 20.40
N VAL A 359 -19.56 2.98 19.66
CA VAL A 359 -20.41 2.12 18.82
C VAL A 359 -19.57 1.50 17.70
N ALA A 360 -18.66 2.26 17.11
CA ALA A 360 -17.73 1.76 16.10
C ALA A 360 -16.83 0.64 16.66
N LEU A 361 -16.35 0.78 17.90
CA LEU A 361 -15.56 -0.26 18.56
C LEU A 361 -16.37 -1.55 18.78
N ASP A 362 -17.64 -1.44 19.14
CA ASP A 362 -18.51 -2.61 19.32
C ASP A 362 -18.79 -3.34 18.00
N ILE A 363 -18.96 -2.60 16.90
CA ILE A 363 -19.07 -3.19 15.55
C ILE A 363 -17.76 -3.89 15.16
N ALA A 364 -16.61 -3.23 15.39
CA ALA A 364 -15.29 -3.76 15.09
C ALA A 364 -14.98 -5.05 15.86
N ARG A 365 -15.39 -5.14 17.13
CA ARG A 365 -15.35 -6.39 17.93
C ARG A 365 -16.11 -7.51 17.25
N GLY A 366 -17.31 -7.24 16.76
CA GLY A 366 -18.10 -8.22 16.00
C GLY A 366 -17.37 -8.74 14.77
N ILE A 367 -16.72 -7.85 14.00
CA ILE A 367 -15.92 -8.25 12.84
C ILE A 367 -14.74 -9.14 13.26
N GLY A 368 -14.02 -8.75 14.33
CA GLY A 368 -12.90 -9.52 14.86
C GLY A 368 -13.30 -10.93 15.32
N ASP A 369 -14.40 -11.04 16.06
CA ASP A 369 -14.99 -12.31 16.46
C ASP A 369 -15.34 -13.18 15.25
N TRP A 370 -16.05 -12.62 14.27
CA TRP A 370 -16.44 -13.33 13.05
C TRP A 370 -15.22 -13.83 12.26
N THR A 371 -14.20 -12.99 12.10
CA THR A 371 -12.96 -13.36 11.41
C THR A 371 -12.24 -14.50 12.11
N TYR A 372 -12.13 -14.47 13.45
CA TYR A 372 -11.51 -15.55 14.22
C TYR A 372 -12.26 -16.87 14.05
N GLU A 373 -13.58 -16.87 14.31
CA GLU A 373 -14.40 -18.08 14.26
C GLU A 373 -14.32 -18.75 12.87
N ARG A 374 -14.31 -17.94 11.82
CA ARG A 374 -14.21 -18.42 10.43
C ARG A 374 -12.84 -18.97 10.09
N LEU A 375 -11.77 -18.19 10.27
CA LEU A 375 -10.44 -18.56 9.80
C LEU A 375 -9.75 -19.61 10.67
N HIS A 376 -10.00 -19.65 11.98
CA HIS A 376 -9.33 -20.62 12.86
C HIS A 376 -9.75 -22.07 12.58
N ALA A 377 -10.89 -22.27 11.90
CA ALA A 377 -11.40 -23.57 11.49
C ALA A 377 -10.70 -24.12 10.25
N LEU A 378 -9.93 -23.31 9.52
CA LEU A 378 -9.26 -23.69 8.29
C LEU A 378 -7.85 -24.25 8.55
N PRO A 379 -7.41 -25.30 7.84
CA PRO A 379 -6.03 -25.76 7.88
C PRO A 379 -5.03 -24.67 7.46
N HIS A 380 -3.84 -24.68 8.07
CA HIS A 380 -2.81 -23.69 7.77
C HIS A 380 -2.42 -23.63 6.29
N GLU A 381 -2.33 -24.79 5.62
CA GLU A 381 -2.01 -24.86 4.19
C GLU A 381 -3.07 -24.17 3.31
N GLN A 382 -4.34 -24.27 3.70
CA GLN A 382 -5.45 -23.61 3.00
C GLN A 382 -5.34 -22.09 3.15
N LEU A 383 -5.03 -21.58 4.35
CA LEU A 383 -4.78 -20.16 4.59
C LEU A 383 -3.63 -19.64 3.73
N GLN A 384 -2.48 -20.34 3.72
CA GLN A 384 -1.33 -19.95 2.89
C GLN A 384 -1.69 -19.89 1.39
N ARG A 385 -2.47 -20.85 0.91
CA ARG A 385 -2.94 -20.85 -0.48
C ARG A 385 -3.88 -19.68 -0.75
N MET A 386 -4.83 -19.37 0.14
CA MET A 386 -5.74 -18.23 -0.01
C MET A 386 -4.96 -16.91 -0.17
N TRP A 387 -4.02 -16.64 0.72
CA TRP A 387 -3.23 -15.39 0.75
C TRP A 387 -2.29 -15.23 -0.43
N SER A 388 -1.90 -16.35 -1.06
CA SER A 388 -1.05 -16.34 -2.25
C SER A 388 -1.78 -15.99 -3.56
N LEU A 389 -3.11 -15.99 -3.58
CA LEU A 389 -3.91 -15.73 -4.78
C LEU A 389 -3.81 -14.26 -5.20
N TYR A 390 -3.51 -14.04 -6.48
CA TYR A 390 -3.47 -12.70 -7.09
C TYR A 390 -4.84 -12.01 -6.99
N ILE A 391 -4.90 -10.85 -6.33
CA ILE A 391 -6.07 -10.00 -6.04
C ILE A 391 -7.15 -10.69 -5.18
N ALA A 392 -7.58 -11.90 -5.51
CA ALA A 392 -8.59 -12.62 -4.75
C ALA A 392 -8.16 -12.86 -3.29
N GLY A 393 -6.88 -13.15 -3.09
CA GLY A 393 -6.26 -13.36 -1.78
C GLY A 393 -5.85 -12.09 -1.05
N GLU A 394 -6.07 -10.92 -1.64
CA GLU A 394 -5.70 -9.66 -1.02
C GLU A 394 -6.56 -9.39 0.22
N PHE A 395 -5.89 -9.15 1.35
CA PHE A 395 -6.51 -8.88 2.64
C PHE A 395 -6.14 -7.51 3.22
N GLY A 396 -5.39 -6.69 2.48
CA GLY A 396 -4.85 -5.42 2.97
C GLY A 396 -4.15 -5.58 4.32
N GLY A 397 -4.50 -4.74 5.29
CA GLY A 397 -3.97 -4.74 6.66
C GLY A 397 -4.92 -5.38 7.67
N MET A 398 -5.59 -6.50 7.34
CA MET A 398 -6.41 -7.23 8.33
C MET A 398 -5.60 -7.58 9.58
N ASN A 399 -4.34 -8.00 9.42
CA ASN A 399 -3.43 -8.27 10.54
C ASN A 399 -3.13 -7.00 11.38
N GLU A 400 -2.92 -5.84 10.74
CA GLU A 400 -2.78 -4.53 11.40
C GLU A 400 -4.02 -4.22 12.26
N SER A 401 -5.19 -4.25 11.63
CA SER A 401 -6.45 -3.85 12.26
C SER A 401 -6.86 -4.79 13.39
N LEU A 402 -6.65 -6.11 13.25
CA LEU A 402 -6.93 -7.07 14.32
C LEU A 402 -5.96 -6.94 15.50
N ALA A 403 -4.69 -6.63 15.26
CA ALA A 403 -3.73 -6.34 16.32
C ALA A 403 -4.05 -5.04 17.06
N ASP A 404 -4.55 -4.02 16.36
CA ASP A 404 -5.05 -2.79 16.99
C ASP A 404 -6.37 -3.01 17.74
N LEU A 405 -7.28 -3.82 17.20
CA LEU A 405 -8.49 -4.23 17.92
C LEU A 405 -8.14 -4.98 19.21
N TYR A 406 -7.15 -5.87 19.21
CA TYR A 406 -6.63 -6.49 20.43
C TYR A 406 -6.17 -5.43 21.44
N ALA A 407 -5.46 -4.38 21.00
CA ALA A 407 -5.00 -3.30 21.87
C ALA A 407 -6.16 -2.60 22.62
N TYR A 408 -7.31 -2.44 21.97
CA TYR A 408 -8.48 -1.79 22.56
C TYR A 408 -9.37 -2.71 23.40
N THR A 409 -9.27 -4.02 23.20
CA THR A 409 -10.23 -4.98 23.75
C THR A 409 -9.62 -5.94 24.76
N GLY A 410 -8.34 -6.25 24.63
CA GLY A 410 -7.66 -7.28 25.41
C GLY A 410 -8.11 -8.71 25.09
N ASP A 411 -8.88 -8.93 24.01
CA ASP A 411 -9.37 -10.26 23.64
C ASP A 411 -8.34 -11.01 22.78
N GLU A 412 -7.75 -12.05 23.36
CA GLU A 412 -6.72 -12.90 22.74
C GLU A 412 -7.15 -13.51 21.39
N ARG A 413 -8.47 -13.64 21.14
CA ARG A 413 -8.97 -14.11 19.84
C ARG A 413 -8.61 -13.15 18.71
N HIS A 414 -8.56 -11.85 18.96
CA HIS A 414 -8.21 -10.85 17.95
C HIS A 414 -6.74 -10.94 17.53
N ILE A 415 -5.82 -11.09 18.49
CA ILE A 415 -4.40 -11.25 18.16
C ILE A 415 -4.12 -12.62 17.55
N ALA A 416 -4.86 -13.66 17.94
CA ALA A 416 -4.81 -14.96 17.27
C ALA A 416 -5.30 -14.86 15.82
N ALA A 417 -6.41 -14.17 15.57
CA ALA A 417 -6.93 -13.93 14.22
C ALA A 417 -5.94 -13.14 13.34
N ALA A 418 -5.28 -12.12 13.90
CA ALA A 418 -4.27 -11.34 13.18
C ALA A 418 -3.16 -12.22 12.60
N ARG A 419 -2.74 -13.26 13.33
CA ARG A 419 -1.68 -14.20 12.91
C ARG A 419 -2.14 -15.23 11.88
N LEU A 420 -3.44 -15.43 11.69
CA LEU A 420 -3.97 -16.31 10.62
C LEU A 420 -3.76 -15.72 9.22
N PHE A 421 -3.39 -14.43 9.13
CA PHE A 421 -3.03 -13.72 7.90
C PHE A 421 -1.52 -13.72 7.63
N ASP A 422 -0.70 -14.46 8.38
CA ASP A 422 0.70 -14.65 8.03
C ASP A 422 0.81 -15.28 6.62
N ASN A 423 1.67 -14.71 5.76
CA ASN A 423 1.76 -15.06 4.34
C ASN A 423 3.22 -15.41 3.99
N ASP A 424 3.53 -16.69 3.87
CA ASP A 424 4.89 -17.18 3.64
C ASP A 424 5.47 -16.70 2.31
N ARG A 425 4.63 -16.44 1.30
CA ARG A 425 5.06 -15.91 0.00
C ARG A 425 5.83 -14.61 0.15
N LEU A 426 5.46 -13.77 1.11
CA LEU A 426 6.14 -12.54 1.48
C LEU A 426 7.17 -12.75 2.59
N ASN A 427 6.74 -13.42 3.68
CA ASN A 427 7.50 -13.44 4.93
C ASN A 427 8.76 -14.32 4.84
N GLU A 428 8.71 -15.45 4.13
CA GLU A 428 9.85 -16.38 4.10
C GLU A 428 11.05 -15.79 3.34
N PRO A 429 10.90 -15.21 2.13
CA PRO A 429 12.01 -14.50 1.49
C PRO A 429 12.65 -13.41 2.36
N LEU A 430 11.84 -12.64 3.12
CA LEU A 430 12.35 -11.63 4.04
C LEU A 430 13.19 -12.24 5.17
N ARG A 431 12.77 -13.39 5.73
CA ARG A 431 13.57 -14.14 6.72
C ARG A 431 14.85 -14.72 6.13
N GLN A 432 14.81 -15.11 4.86
CA GLN A 432 15.99 -15.58 4.11
C GLN A 432 16.94 -14.44 3.70
N HIS A 433 16.58 -13.18 4.00
CA HIS A 433 17.29 -11.97 3.58
C HIS A 433 17.41 -11.84 2.06
N VAL A 434 16.33 -12.17 1.35
CA VAL A 434 16.26 -12.08 -0.12
C VAL A 434 15.13 -11.12 -0.51
N ASP A 435 15.48 -10.13 -1.33
CA ASP A 435 14.50 -9.30 -2.03
C ASP A 435 13.86 -10.09 -3.18
N ALA A 436 12.81 -10.83 -2.85
CA ALA A 436 12.01 -11.57 -3.81
C ALA A 436 10.70 -10.84 -4.14
N LEU A 437 10.66 -9.51 -4.01
CA LEU A 437 9.45 -8.70 -4.21
C LEU A 437 9.04 -8.62 -5.69
N GLY A 438 9.97 -8.81 -6.62
CA GLY A 438 9.68 -8.68 -8.04
C GLY A 438 8.54 -9.61 -8.51
N GLY A 439 7.54 -9.02 -9.16
CA GLY A 439 6.31 -9.70 -9.57
C GLY A 439 5.25 -9.83 -8.47
N MET A 440 5.45 -9.23 -7.29
CA MET A 440 4.40 -9.08 -6.27
C MET A 440 3.65 -7.77 -6.46
N HIS A 441 2.34 -7.77 -6.21
CA HIS A 441 1.54 -6.55 -6.20
C HIS A 441 1.93 -5.70 -4.98
N ALA A 442 2.40 -4.47 -5.21
CA ALA A 442 3.00 -3.64 -4.18
C ALA A 442 2.02 -3.32 -3.04
N ASN A 443 0.88 -2.72 -3.39
CA ASN A 443 -0.12 -2.31 -2.41
C ASN A 443 -0.84 -3.47 -1.70
N GLN A 444 -0.88 -4.67 -2.30
CA GLN A 444 -1.36 -5.88 -1.61
C GLN A 444 -0.45 -6.26 -0.43
N HIS A 445 0.86 -6.04 -0.54
CA HIS A 445 1.84 -6.56 0.43
C HIS A 445 2.31 -5.53 1.46
N ILE A 446 2.44 -4.24 1.12
CA ILE A 446 2.89 -3.20 2.07
C ILE A 446 2.02 -3.15 3.36
N PRO A 447 0.67 -3.21 3.30
CA PRO A 447 -0.17 -3.24 4.49
C PRO A 447 0.07 -4.45 5.41
N GLN A 448 0.42 -5.61 4.84
CA GLN A 448 0.73 -6.82 5.61
C GLN A 448 1.97 -6.58 6.49
N VAL A 449 2.93 -5.83 5.96
CA VAL A 449 4.16 -5.46 6.67
C VAL A 449 3.89 -4.43 7.77
N ILE A 450 2.98 -3.48 7.56
CA ILE A 450 2.50 -2.59 8.64
C ILE A 450 1.90 -3.43 9.79
N GLY A 451 1.10 -4.44 9.44
CA GLY A 451 0.55 -5.38 10.43
C GLY A 451 1.62 -6.19 11.16
N SER A 452 2.78 -6.45 10.55
CA SER A 452 3.92 -7.06 11.23
C SER A 452 4.47 -6.17 12.35
N VAL A 453 4.58 -4.86 12.12
CA VAL A 453 4.96 -3.92 13.18
C VAL A 453 3.95 -3.94 14.34
N ARG A 454 2.64 -3.98 14.04
CA ARG A 454 1.61 -4.09 15.09
C ARG A 454 1.67 -5.41 15.84
N LEU A 455 1.87 -6.53 15.14
CA LEU A 455 2.05 -7.84 15.76
C LEU A 455 3.28 -7.85 16.69
N PHE A 456 4.39 -7.25 16.29
CA PHE A 456 5.55 -7.07 17.16
C PHE A 456 5.21 -6.29 18.43
N GLU A 457 4.57 -5.13 18.29
CA GLU A 457 4.20 -4.27 19.44
C GLU A 457 3.28 -4.99 20.45
N ARG A 458 2.45 -5.93 20.01
CA ARG A 458 1.50 -6.66 20.87
C ARG A 458 2.03 -7.98 21.41
N THR A 459 2.90 -8.65 20.66
CA THR A 459 3.35 -10.01 20.99
C THR A 459 4.78 -10.07 21.50
N GLY A 460 5.61 -9.07 21.21
CA GLY A 460 7.05 -9.07 21.51
C GLY A 460 7.87 -10.02 20.63
N LEU A 461 7.31 -10.55 19.54
CA LEU A 461 8.00 -11.45 18.61
C LEU A 461 8.89 -10.68 17.64
N ALA A 462 10.20 -10.67 17.88
CA ALA A 462 11.17 -9.87 17.14
C ALA A 462 11.16 -10.10 15.62
N PHE A 463 10.90 -11.33 15.16
CA PHE A 463 10.91 -11.63 13.71
C PHE A 463 9.88 -10.80 12.92
N TYR A 464 8.76 -10.40 13.53
CA TYR A 464 7.78 -9.54 12.87
C TYR A 464 8.33 -8.12 12.65
N PHE A 465 9.18 -7.64 13.55
CA PHE A 465 9.85 -6.35 13.39
C PHE A 465 10.99 -6.45 12.37
N ASP A 466 11.81 -7.50 12.46
CA ASP A 466 12.95 -7.72 11.57
C ASP A 466 12.51 -7.82 10.11
N GLN A 467 11.43 -8.57 9.82
CA GLN A 467 10.89 -8.65 8.46
C GLN A 467 10.33 -7.31 7.97
N ALA A 468 9.72 -6.51 8.86
CA ALA A 468 9.18 -5.21 8.50
C ALA A 468 10.26 -4.18 8.21
N GLN A 469 11.31 -4.16 9.03
CA GLN A 469 12.49 -3.35 8.79
C GLN A 469 13.17 -3.77 7.49
N ARG A 470 13.36 -5.09 7.27
CA ARG A 470 13.98 -5.60 6.04
C ARG A 470 13.19 -5.16 4.82
N PHE A 471 11.87 -5.36 4.81
CA PHE A 471 11.03 -4.93 3.69
C PHE A 471 11.16 -3.44 3.41
N ALA A 472 11.11 -2.58 4.45
CA ALA A 472 11.28 -1.15 4.27
C ALA A 472 12.65 -0.81 3.69
N ASP A 473 13.73 -1.44 4.19
CA ASP A 473 15.08 -1.22 3.68
C ASP A 473 15.20 -1.67 2.22
N GLU A 474 14.62 -2.80 1.81
CA GLU A 474 14.64 -3.23 0.39
C GLU A 474 13.90 -2.24 -0.50
N VAL A 475 12.66 -1.88 -0.14
CA VAL A 475 11.83 -1.00 -0.97
C VAL A 475 12.45 0.39 -1.09
N LEU A 476 12.91 0.98 0.02
CA LEU A 476 13.49 2.33 0.03
C LEU A 476 14.80 2.43 -0.77
N ASN A 477 15.58 1.36 -0.84
CA ASN A 477 16.88 1.37 -1.51
C ASN A 477 16.83 0.90 -2.97
N HIS A 478 15.88 0.03 -3.34
CA HIS A 478 15.92 -0.69 -4.62
C HIS A 478 14.67 -0.51 -5.50
N HIS A 479 13.56 0.01 -4.97
CA HIS A 479 12.26 0.00 -5.67
C HIS A 479 11.60 1.37 -5.82
N LEU A 480 12.26 2.47 -5.42
CA LEU A 480 11.67 3.80 -5.48
C LEU A 480 11.98 4.55 -6.78
N TYR A 481 10.95 5.15 -7.36
CA TYR A 481 11.10 6.28 -8.28
C TYR A 481 11.49 7.55 -7.52
N ALA A 482 11.98 8.55 -8.24
CA ALA A 482 12.61 9.74 -7.67
C ALA A 482 11.67 10.63 -6.85
N MET A 483 10.35 10.48 -6.97
CA MET A 483 9.35 11.16 -6.12
C MET A 483 8.94 10.37 -4.87
N GLY A 484 9.48 9.16 -4.68
CA GLY A 484 9.28 8.33 -3.49
C GLY A 484 8.14 7.29 -3.60
N GLY A 485 7.54 7.16 -4.80
CA GLY A 485 6.59 6.09 -5.12
C GLY A 485 7.27 4.85 -5.70
N THR A 486 6.52 3.76 -5.86
CA THR A 486 7.03 2.46 -6.31
C THR A 486 6.01 1.70 -7.17
N GLY A 487 6.50 0.76 -7.95
CA GLY A 487 5.71 -0.17 -8.77
C GLY A 487 5.31 0.35 -10.15
N GLN A 488 5.16 -0.57 -11.08
CA GLN A 488 4.70 -0.36 -12.47
C GLN A 488 3.54 -1.32 -12.74
N GLY A 489 2.40 -0.81 -13.19
CA GLY A 489 1.17 -1.59 -13.30
C GLY A 489 0.76 -2.24 -11.97
N GLU A 490 0.99 -1.55 -10.85
CA GLU A 490 0.77 -1.98 -9.45
C GLU A 490 1.72 -3.08 -8.92
N MET A 491 2.66 -3.53 -9.74
CA MET A 491 3.58 -4.61 -9.41
C MET A 491 4.97 -4.06 -9.07
N PHE A 492 5.65 -4.66 -8.11
CA PHE A 492 7.09 -4.46 -7.97
C PHE A 492 7.81 -5.10 -9.16
N ASP A 493 8.77 -4.37 -9.73
CA ASP A 493 9.78 -4.95 -10.62
C ASP A 493 10.87 -5.66 -9.82
N GLN A 494 11.85 -6.25 -10.51
CA GLN A 494 13.07 -6.74 -9.85
C GLN A 494 13.82 -5.57 -9.20
N PRO A 495 14.60 -5.83 -8.12
CA PRO A 495 15.38 -4.79 -7.47
C PRO A 495 16.28 -4.05 -8.47
N ASP A 496 16.40 -2.74 -8.28
CA ASP A 496 17.19 -1.81 -9.09
C ASP A 496 16.70 -1.61 -10.54
N VAL A 497 15.50 -2.07 -10.91
CA VAL A 497 14.89 -1.82 -12.24
C VAL A 497 13.96 -0.60 -12.17
N ILE A 498 14.51 0.60 -12.37
CA ILE A 498 13.77 1.87 -12.24
C ILE A 498 13.68 2.61 -13.58
N GLY A 499 14.83 2.86 -14.22
CA GLY A 499 14.94 3.58 -15.48
C GLY A 499 14.41 2.80 -16.69
N ALA A 500 14.53 1.47 -16.66
CA ALA A 500 13.93 0.61 -17.68
C ALA A 500 12.39 0.49 -17.54
N ALA A 501 11.85 0.75 -16.34
CA ALA A 501 10.42 0.62 -16.01
C ALA A 501 9.67 1.96 -16.03
N LEU A 502 10.20 2.99 -16.69
CA LEU A 502 9.50 4.28 -16.81
C LEU A 502 8.30 4.15 -17.77
N ALA A 503 7.08 4.30 -17.24
CA ALA A 503 5.82 4.12 -17.97
C ALA A 503 4.74 5.12 -17.50
N ASP A 504 3.53 5.02 -18.07
CA ASP A 504 2.34 5.78 -17.68
C ASP A 504 1.59 5.20 -16.48
N ASP A 505 1.80 3.94 -16.15
CA ASP A 505 1.13 3.23 -15.06
C ASP A 505 2.04 3.00 -13.84
N THR A 506 2.93 3.97 -13.57
CA THR A 506 3.91 3.88 -12.50
C THR A 506 3.47 4.61 -11.22
N ALA A 507 4.07 4.20 -10.10
CA ALA A 507 3.93 4.85 -8.81
C ALA A 507 2.46 4.99 -8.36
N GLU A 508 1.82 3.86 -8.05
CA GLU A 508 0.49 3.86 -7.44
C GLU A 508 0.50 4.66 -6.13
N SER A 509 -0.49 5.55 -5.96
CA SER A 509 -0.59 6.42 -4.78
C SER A 509 -0.80 5.64 -3.48
N CYS A 510 -1.57 4.54 -3.50
CA CYS A 510 -1.80 3.71 -2.32
C CYS A 510 -0.52 3.09 -1.75
N ALA A 511 0.39 2.64 -2.64
CA ALA A 511 1.66 2.05 -2.23
C ALA A 511 2.49 3.06 -1.42
N THR A 512 2.51 4.33 -1.85
CA THR A 512 3.22 5.39 -1.13
C THR A 512 2.57 5.75 0.19
N TYR A 513 1.23 5.83 0.23
CA TYR A 513 0.49 6.04 1.48
C TYR A 513 0.82 4.96 2.52
N ASN A 514 0.79 3.68 2.13
CA ASN A 514 1.08 2.58 3.03
C ASN A 514 2.57 2.52 3.41
N LEU A 515 3.48 2.88 2.50
CA LEU A 515 4.91 2.95 2.81
C LEU A 515 5.21 4.08 3.82
N LEU A 516 4.53 5.23 3.72
CA LEU A 516 4.61 6.30 4.71
C LEU A 516 4.13 5.85 6.09
N LYS A 517 3.02 5.09 6.17
CA LYS A 517 2.55 4.48 7.43
C LYS A 517 3.59 3.53 8.01
N LEU A 518 4.14 2.63 7.19
CA LEU A 518 5.16 1.65 7.60
C LEU A 518 6.41 2.35 8.15
N VAL A 519 7.00 3.25 7.37
CA VAL A 519 8.24 3.95 7.73
C VAL A 519 8.04 4.79 8.98
N THR A 520 6.91 5.50 9.10
CA THR A 520 6.59 6.27 10.32
C THR A 520 6.48 5.38 11.55
N ALA A 521 5.92 4.17 11.42
CA ALA A 521 5.81 3.22 12.51
C ALA A 521 7.19 2.67 12.92
N LEU A 522 8.01 2.23 11.97
CA LEU A 522 9.38 1.76 12.21
C LEU A 522 10.25 2.82 12.88
N ASP A 523 10.15 4.05 12.42
CA ASP A 523 10.94 5.18 12.89
C ASP A 523 10.62 5.60 14.34
N ALA A 524 9.43 5.26 14.85
CA ALA A 524 9.09 5.41 16.27
C ALA A 524 9.83 4.38 17.16
N HIS A 525 10.21 3.22 16.61
CA HIS A 525 10.98 2.16 17.28
C HIS A 525 12.48 2.37 17.11
N ILE A 526 12.92 2.57 15.87
CA ILE A 526 14.31 2.74 15.46
C ILE A 526 14.47 4.04 14.67
N PRO A 527 14.60 5.20 15.35
CA PRO A 527 14.74 6.46 14.65
C PRO A 527 15.94 6.48 13.71
N GLN A 528 15.72 6.81 12.44
CA GLN A 528 16.78 6.89 11.42
C GLN A 528 16.62 8.15 10.57
N ALA A 529 17.75 8.73 10.14
CA ALA A 529 17.74 9.92 9.28
C ALA A 529 17.03 9.64 7.94
N GLN A 530 17.30 8.48 7.33
CA GLN A 530 16.68 8.06 6.07
C GLN A 530 15.15 7.96 6.15
N TYR A 531 14.60 7.51 7.28
CA TYR A 531 13.15 7.39 7.46
C TYR A 531 12.49 8.76 7.55
N ALA A 532 13.06 9.68 8.33
CA ALA A 532 12.54 11.05 8.42
C ALA A 532 12.60 11.78 7.08
N ASP A 533 13.71 11.60 6.35
CA ASP A 533 13.90 12.20 5.03
C ASP A 533 12.93 11.62 4.01
N TYR A 534 12.77 10.29 3.94
CA TYR A 534 11.78 9.65 3.06
C TYR A 534 10.36 10.15 3.37
N VAL A 535 9.98 10.21 4.64
CA VAL A 535 8.63 10.62 5.05
C VAL A 535 8.33 12.08 4.66
N GLU A 536 9.27 13.01 4.85
CA GLU A 536 9.12 14.38 4.33
C GLU A 536 9.00 14.37 2.79
N TYR A 537 9.91 13.66 2.16
CA TYR A 537 10.13 13.72 0.73
C TYR A 537 8.97 13.12 -0.08
N ALA A 538 8.51 11.92 0.25
CA ALA A 538 7.37 11.28 -0.42
C ALA A 538 6.03 11.98 -0.10
N THR A 539 5.90 12.59 1.09
CA THR A 539 4.72 13.41 1.42
C THR A 539 4.61 14.61 0.49
N ILE A 540 5.72 15.32 0.24
CA ILE A 540 5.73 16.54 -0.57
C ILE A 540 5.70 16.24 -2.08
N ASN A 541 6.41 15.20 -2.53
CA ASN A 541 6.63 14.97 -3.96
C ASN A 541 5.67 13.97 -4.57
N HIS A 542 5.05 13.09 -3.79
CA HIS A 542 4.05 12.17 -4.31
C HIS A 542 2.68 12.48 -3.73
N ILE A 543 2.50 12.39 -2.40
CA ILE A 543 1.17 12.54 -1.78
C ILE A 543 0.58 13.94 -1.98
N ALA A 544 1.36 15.01 -1.85
CA ALA A 544 0.84 16.35 -2.09
C ALA A 544 0.47 16.59 -3.56
N ALA A 545 1.08 15.83 -4.48
CA ALA A 545 0.85 15.92 -5.91
C ALA A 545 -0.40 15.16 -6.38
N THR A 546 -1.02 14.33 -5.52
CA THR A 546 -2.17 13.49 -5.90
C THR A 546 -3.48 14.26 -6.02
N SER A 547 -3.64 15.39 -5.33
CA SER A 547 -4.85 16.21 -5.42
C SER A 547 -4.98 16.90 -6.77
N ASP A 548 -6.22 17.16 -7.20
CA ASP A 548 -6.50 17.99 -8.36
C ASP A 548 -6.28 19.47 -8.01
N HIS A 549 -5.26 20.09 -8.58
CA HIS A 549 -4.94 21.49 -8.35
C HIS A 549 -5.57 22.44 -9.39
N ARG A 550 -6.38 21.92 -10.31
CA ARG A 550 -7.05 22.75 -11.32
C ARG A 550 -8.12 23.64 -10.66
N PRO A 551 -8.22 24.92 -11.06
CA PRO A 551 -9.22 25.83 -10.47
C PRO A 551 -10.66 25.29 -10.59
N GLY A 552 -11.33 25.13 -9.44
CA GLY A 552 -12.71 24.64 -9.34
C GLY A 552 -12.87 23.11 -9.34
N TYR A 553 -11.76 22.36 -9.25
CA TYR A 553 -11.78 20.89 -9.20
C TYR A 553 -11.22 20.32 -7.90
N ALA A 554 -10.46 21.09 -7.11
CA ALA A 554 -9.86 20.62 -5.86
C ALA A 554 -10.91 20.13 -4.85
N GLU A 555 -12.08 20.77 -4.82
CA GLU A 555 -13.22 20.41 -3.97
C GLU A 555 -13.99 19.16 -4.44
N ASN A 556 -13.67 18.59 -5.61
CA ASN A 556 -14.36 17.41 -6.15
C ASN A 556 -13.82 16.09 -5.56
N GLY A 557 -12.79 16.16 -4.72
CA GLY A 557 -12.24 15.01 -4.01
C GLY A 557 -11.46 14.02 -4.88
N GLY A 558 -11.14 14.39 -6.12
CA GLY A 558 -10.31 13.58 -7.01
C GLY A 558 -8.92 13.32 -6.44
N SER A 559 -8.36 12.17 -6.79
CA SER A 559 -6.97 11.82 -6.51
C SER A 559 -6.42 11.01 -7.67
N ILE A 560 -5.16 11.24 -8.03
CA ILE A 560 -4.50 10.43 -9.06
C ILE A 560 -4.38 8.97 -8.60
N TYR A 561 -4.46 8.04 -9.54
CA TYR A 561 -4.14 6.64 -9.31
C TYR A 561 -2.63 6.41 -9.43
N PHE A 562 -2.13 6.57 -10.65
CA PHE A 562 -0.72 6.53 -11.02
C PHE A 562 -0.16 7.95 -11.15
N LEU A 563 1.13 8.11 -10.86
CA LEU A 563 1.88 9.33 -11.13
C LEU A 563 2.94 9.02 -12.20
N PRO A 564 2.61 9.18 -13.49
CA PRO A 564 3.43 8.71 -14.61
C PRO A 564 4.88 9.16 -14.55
N THR A 565 5.79 8.27 -14.94
CA THR A 565 7.23 8.55 -15.04
C THR A 565 7.76 8.56 -16.46
N GLN A 566 6.93 8.15 -17.45
CA GLN A 566 7.29 8.22 -18.86
C GLN A 566 7.56 9.66 -19.35
N PRO A 567 8.39 9.83 -20.40
CA PRO A 567 8.54 11.12 -21.07
C PRO A 567 7.21 11.69 -21.58
N GLY A 568 6.92 12.96 -21.26
CA GLY A 568 5.65 13.59 -21.64
C GLY A 568 4.44 13.00 -20.91
N GLY A 569 4.63 12.46 -19.71
CA GLY A 569 3.55 12.02 -18.83
C GLY A 569 2.62 13.18 -18.44
N HIS A 570 1.45 12.87 -17.92
CA HIS A 570 0.48 13.86 -17.41
C HIS A 570 -0.33 13.23 -16.28
N LYS A 571 -0.90 14.05 -15.39
CA LYS A 571 -1.78 13.53 -14.34
C LYS A 571 -3.16 13.22 -14.92
N ASP A 572 -3.71 12.08 -14.55
CA ASP A 572 -5.11 11.74 -14.79
C ASP A 572 -5.84 11.52 -13.46
N ILE A 573 -7.05 12.07 -13.36
CA ILE A 573 -7.85 12.07 -12.13
C ILE A 573 -9.28 11.65 -12.49
N ASP A 574 -9.63 10.43 -12.08
CA ASP A 574 -10.99 9.90 -12.14
C ASP A 574 -11.70 10.13 -10.80
N ILE A 575 -12.89 10.73 -10.85
CA ILE A 575 -13.75 11.02 -9.69
C ILE A 575 -14.98 10.12 -9.60
N ALA A 576 -15.20 9.25 -10.58
CA ALA A 576 -16.37 8.39 -10.71
C ALA A 576 -16.05 6.90 -10.48
N GLU A 577 -14.80 6.49 -10.67
CA GLU A 577 -14.38 5.09 -10.56
C GLU A 577 -14.41 4.54 -9.12
N ASN A 578 -14.36 5.39 -8.08
CA ASN A 578 -14.23 4.95 -6.68
C ASN A 578 -13.11 3.90 -6.51
N SER A 579 -11.98 4.12 -7.17
CA SER A 579 -10.85 3.20 -7.13
C SER A 579 -10.21 3.10 -5.73
N CYS A 580 -9.31 2.13 -5.51
CA CYS A 580 -8.55 2.04 -4.26
C CYS A 580 -7.76 3.33 -3.95
N CYS A 581 -7.19 3.97 -4.98
CA CYS A 581 -6.48 5.25 -4.86
C CYS A 581 -7.42 6.41 -4.56
N HIS A 582 -8.67 6.39 -5.06
CA HIS A 582 -9.68 7.35 -4.62
C HIS A 582 -9.92 7.21 -3.11
N GLY A 583 -10.20 6.00 -2.63
CA GLY A 583 -10.38 5.71 -1.20
C GLY A 583 -9.20 6.16 -0.34
N THR A 584 -7.98 5.79 -0.73
CA THR A 584 -6.76 6.19 -0.01
C THR A 584 -6.50 7.70 -0.10
N GLY A 585 -6.85 8.34 -1.22
CA GLY A 585 -6.77 9.78 -1.41
C GLY A 585 -7.69 10.56 -0.48
N LEU A 586 -8.77 9.95 0.01
CA LEU A 586 -9.64 10.53 1.05
C LEU A 586 -8.90 10.72 2.38
N GLU A 587 -7.96 9.83 2.69
CA GLU A 587 -7.24 9.80 3.98
C GLU A 587 -5.89 10.53 3.93
N SER A 588 -5.19 10.41 2.80
CA SER A 588 -3.75 10.70 2.68
C SER A 588 -3.34 12.08 3.20
N HIS A 589 -4.13 13.12 2.93
CA HIS A 589 -3.79 14.50 3.30
C HIS A 589 -3.93 14.81 4.81
N PHE A 590 -4.47 13.89 5.60
CA PHE A 590 -4.52 14.02 7.06
C PHE A 590 -3.27 13.44 7.76
N TYR A 591 -2.52 12.57 7.09
CA TYR A 591 -1.32 11.94 7.64
C TYR A 591 -0.07 12.82 7.62
N ALA A 592 -0.12 14.01 7.00
CA ALA A 592 1.00 14.95 6.98
C ALA A 592 1.57 15.23 8.38
N ALA A 593 0.71 15.31 9.42
CA ALA A 593 1.13 15.53 10.80
C ALA A 593 1.62 14.26 11.55
N SER A 594 1.37 13.06 11.01
CA SER A 594 1.64 11.79 11.70
C SER A 594 3.14 11.53 11.89
N GLY A 595 3.66 11.65 13.10
CA GLY A 595 5.11 11.52 13.38
C GLY A 595 5.93 12.79 13.13
N ALA A 596 5.28 13.93 12.82
CA ALA A 596 5.97 15.22 12.69
C ALA A 596 6.58 15.69 14.03
N TYR A 597 5.91 15.32 15.12
CA TYR A 597 6.37 15.54 16.49
C TYR A 597 6.37 14.21 17.24
N THR A 598 7.47 13.93 17.93
CA THR A 598 7.59 12.77 18.83
C THR A 598 8.19 13.21 20.16
N ILE A 599 7.91 12.47 21.22
CA ILE A 599 8.42 12.74 22.57
C ILE A 599 9.05 11.49 23.17
N ASP A 600 10.04 11.69 24.02
CA ASP A 600 10.45 10.71 25.01
C ASP A 600 10.41 11.35 26.42
N GLN A 601 11.15 10.77 27.37
CA GLN A 601 11.22 11.25 28.75
C GLN A 601 11.81 12.67 28.85
N ASP A 602 12.79 13.00 28.01
CA ASP A 602 13.62 14.21 28.17
C ASP A 602 13.41 15.23 27.04
N ALA A 603 12.98 14.77 25.87
CA ALA A 603 13.01 15.54 24.63
C ALA A 603 11.66 15.66 23.92
N LEU A 604 11.45 16.82 23.29
CA LEU A 604 10.54 16.98 22.17
C LEU A 604 11.35 16.97 20.88
N TYR A 605 10.92 16.16 19.90
CA TYR A 605 11.52 16.09 18.58
C TYR A 605 10.61 16.76 17.55
N VAL A 606 11.10 17.81 16.89
CA VAL A 606 10.49 18.43 15.71
C VAL A 606 11.15 17.83 14.48
N ARG A 607 10.43 16.91 13.84
CA ARG A 607 10.98 16.06 12.76
C ARG A 607 10.49 16.46 11.39
N ARG A 608 9.35 17.13 11.28
CA ARG A 608 8.91 17.80 10.05
C ARG A 608 8.45 19.21 10.35
N TYR A 609 8.84 20.14 9.48
CA TYR A 609 8.50 21.54 9.62
C TYR A 609 7.19 21.79 8.89
N LEU A 610 6.08 21.78 9.63
CA LEU A 610 4.75 21.97 9.09
C LEU A 610 4.23 23.33 9.52
N ASN A 611 3.86 24.19 8.55
CA ASN A 611 3.32 25.50 8.85
C ASN A 611 2.01 25.38 9.66
N GLY A 612 2.05 25.71 10.95
CA GLY A 612 0.98 25.30 11.86
C GLY A 612 1.30 25.45 13.34
N ALA A 613 0.46 24.83 14.16
CA ALA A 613 0.56 24.84 15.62
C ALA A 613 0.53 23.41 16.18
N LEU A 614 1.27 23.21 17.26
CA LEU A 614 1.20 22.05 18.15
C LEU A 614 0.67 22.53 19.51
N ASP A 615 -0.38 21.90 20.03
CA ASP A 615 -0.90 22.14 21.38
C ASP A 615 -1.29 20.82 22.05
N CYS A 616 -0.41 20.33 22.92
CA CYS A 616 -0.60 19.14 23.75
C CYS A 616 -0.14 19.41 25.19
N ASP A 617 -0.32 18.43 26.08
CA ASP A 617 0.04 18.57 27.49
C ASP A 617 1.53 18.88 27.69
N SER A 618 2.41 18.30 26.87
CA SER A 618 3.86 18.46 26.99
C SER A 618 4.43 19.67 26.23
N ALA A 619 3.71 20.25 25.27
CA ALA A 619 4.23 21.33 24.43
C ALA A 619 3.12 22.20 23.82
N ARG A 620 3.39 23.50 23.73
CA ARG A 620 2.62 24.45 22.93
C ARG A 620 3.58 25.30 22.10
N LEU A 621 3.56 25.12 20.78
CA LEU A 621 4.43 25.85 19.86
C LEU A 621 3.74 26.13 18.53
N THR A 622 4.28 27.09 17.78
CA THR A 622 3.96 27.29 16.36
C THR A 622 5.20 27.13 15.52
N VAL A 623 5.03 26.52 14.35
CA VAL A 623 6.07 26.42 13.31
C VAL A 623 5.60 27.25 12.13
N CYS A 624 6.47 28.14 11.66
CA CYS A 624 6.24 28.93 10.46
C CYS A 624 7.28 28.57 9.41
N VAL A 625 6.80 28.13 8.25
CA VAL A 625 7.61 27.82 7.07
C VAL A 625 6.82 28.20 5.82
N ASP A 626 7.48 28.82 4.86
CA ASP A 626 6.93 29.10 3.54
C ASP A 626 7.41 28.03 2.58
N ASP A 627 6.50 27.38 1.85
CA ASP A 627 6.85 26.36 0.86
C ASP A 627 7.79 26.93 -0.22
N ASN A 628 7.68 28.22 -0.57
CA ASN A 628 8.62 28.88 -1.49
C ASN A 628 9.97 29.21 -0.83
N ALA A 629 10.08 29.19 0.49
CA ALA A 629 11.32 29.42 1.21
C ALA A 629 11.57 28.34 2.27
N PRO A 630 11.64 27.05 1.87
CA PRO A 630 11.72 25.92 2.81
C PRO A 630 13.00 25.97 3.67
N GLN A 631 13.98 26.76 3.26
CA GLN A 631 15.22 26.96 3.98
C GLN A 631 15.11 27.82 5.22
N ARG A 632 13.98 28.54 5.44
CA ARG A 632 13.76 29.36 6.62
C ARG A 632 12.61 28.80 7.43
N VAL A 633 12.92 28.38 8.65
CA VAL A 633 11.93 27.87 9.59
C VAL A 633 11.99 28.67 10.88
N THR A 634 10.83 29.08 11.38
CA THR A 634 10.69 29.70 12.69
C THR A 634 9.87 28.82 13.60
N ILE A 635 10.32 28.61 14.84
CA ILE A 635 9.60 27.89 15.88
C ILE A 635 9.39 28.85 17.06
N ASN A 636 8.14 29.16 17.38
CA ASN A 636 7.78 29.94 18.56
C ASN A 636 7.27 28.99 19.64
N ILE A 637 7.94 28.96 20.79
CA ILE A 637 7.61 28.07 21.89
C ILE A 637 6.91 28.90 22.97
N ALA A 638 5.61 28.68 23.13
CA ALA A 638 4.85 29.26 24.23
C ALA A 638 5.07 28.47 25.53
N ARG A 639 5.16 27.15 25.42
CA ARG A 639 5.42 26.25 26.55
C ARG A 639 6.13 24.99 26.07
N LEU A 640 7.16 24.54 26.79
CA LEU A 640 7.76 23.23 26.57
C LEU A 640 8.14 22.56 27.89
N ASP A 641 7.42 21.50 28.23
CA ASP A 641 7.64 20.69 29.42
C ASP A 641 8.64 19.54 29.13
N ARG A 642 9.77 19.89 28.52
CA ARG A 642 10.89 18.97 28.22
C ARG A 642 12.21 19.72 28.36
N SER A 643 13.24 19.02 28.83
CA SER A 643 14.58 19.60 28.99
C SER A 643 15.30 19.81 27.66
N VAL A 644 14.99 18.97 26.66
CA VAL A 644 15.68 18.95 25.36
C VAL A 644 14.69 19.26 24.25
N LEU A 645 15.12 20.10 23.31
CA LEU A 645 14.47 20.27 22.02
C LEU A 645 15.38 19.73 20.92
N CYS A 646 14.88 18.74 20.19
CA CYS A 646 15.57 18.16 19.04
C CYS A 646 14.94 18.67 17.75
N VAL A 647 15.72 19.31 16.89
CA VAL A 647 15.28 19.78 15.57
C VAL A 647 16.00 19.03 14.46
N ARG A 648 15.28 18.43 13.51
CA ARG A 648 15.89 17.67 12.41
C ARG A 648 16.66 18.61 11.46
N VAL A 649 17.85 18.21 11.04
CA VAL A 649 18.51 18.80 9.87
C VAL A 649 18.19 17.93 8.65
N PRO A 650 17.39 18.43 7.69
CA PRO A 650 16.99 17.62 6.54
C PRO A 650 18.18 17.21 5.67
N GLY A 651 18.15 16.01 5.10
CA GLY A 651 19.20 15.50 4.21
C GLY A 651 19.40 16.31 2.92
N TRP A 652 18.46 17.20 2.57
CA TRP A 652 18.59 18.13 1.45
C TRP A 652 19.35 19.42 1.78
N SER A 653 19.68 19.67 3.05
CA SER A 653 20.56 20.78 3.41
C SER A 653 22.01 20.43 3.10
N ALA A 654 22.69 21.28 2.32
CA ALA A 654 24.04 21.03 1.81
C ALA A 654 25.00 20.64 2.94
N GLN A 655 25.59 19.45 2.85
CA GLN A 655 26.52 18.88 3.85
C GLN A 655 25.96 18.88 5.30
N GLY A 656 24.63 18.85 5.47
CA GLY A 656 24.00 18.91 6.78
C GLY A 656 24.16 20.26 7.50
N GLN A 657 24.40 21.35 6.75
CA GLN A 657 24.54 22.69 7.30
C GLN A 657 23.21 23.20 7.86
N VAL A 658 23.28 23.89 8.99
CA VAL A 658 22.16 24.62 9.58
C VAL A 658 22.71 25.77 10.42
N THR A 659 22.11 26.95 10.29
CA THR A 659 22.34 28.06 11.22
C THR A 659 21.17 28.14 12.19
N VAL A 660 21.46 28.31 13.47
CA VAL A 660 20.45 28.34 14.53
C VAL A 660 20.54 29.67 15.28
N HIS A 661 19.42 30.38 15.37
CA HIS A 661 19.26 31.54 16.23
C HIS A 661 18.22 31.25 17.31
N VAL A 662 18.50 31.71 18.53
CA VAL A 662 17.57 31.62 19.67
C VAL A 662 17.38 33.02 20.24
N ASN A 663 16.14 33.52 20.28
CA ASN A 663 15.79 34.87 20.70
C ASN A 663 16.64 35.96 19.99
N GLY A 664 16.87 35.78 18.69
CA GLY A 664 17.68 36.67 17.84
C GLY A 664 19.20 36.52 18.01
N ARG A 665 19.67 35.64 18.89
CA ARG A 665 21.10 35.38 19.11
C ARG A 665 21.54 34.13 18.37
N ALA A 666 22.59 34.24 17.56
CA ALA A 666 23.23 33.10 16.92
C ALA A 666 23.79 32.12 17.96
N VAL A 667 23.45 30.84 17.82
CA VAL A 667 24.10 29.72 18.49
C VAL A 667 25.41 29.44 17.75
N SER A 668 26.51 29.22 18.46
CA SER A 668 27.79 28.99 17.80
C SER A 668 27.84 27.62 17.10
N ASP A 669 28.55 27.54 15.98
CA ASP A 669 28.74 26.29 15.23
C ASP A 669 29.28 25.16 16.11
N ALA A 670 30.19 25.48 17.05
CA ALA A 670 30.70 24.49 18.00
C ALA A 670 29.60 23.88 18.87
N VAL A 671 28.60 24.65 19.30
CA VAL A 671 27.46 24.12 20.06
C VAL A 671 26.55 23.31 19.16
N VAL A 672 26.27 23.78 17.93
CA VAL A 672 25.46 23.05 16.95
C VAL A 672 26.07 21.69 16.65
N GLU A 673 27.37 21.63 16.32
CA GLU A 673 28.05 20.39 15.98
C GLU A 673 28.20 19.44 17.17
N LEU A 674 28.47 19.95 18.38
CA LEU A 674 28.48 19.11 19.59
C LEU A 674 27.10 18.54 19.95
N SER A 675 26.03 19.20 19.50
CA SER A 675 24.64 18.80 19.76
C SER A 675 24.07 17.91 18.65
N ARG A 676 24.85 17.62 17.60
CA ARG A 676 24.41 16.81 16.46
C ARG A 676 24.32 15.34 16.86
N THR A 677 23.18 14.73 16.56
CA THR A 677 22.89 13.32 16.86
C THR A 677 23.17 12.41 15.65
N ALA A 678 23.24 11.10 15.89
CA ALA A 678 23.37 10.10 14.82
C ALA A 678 22.17 10.08 13.85
N THR A 679 21.02 10.62 14.27
CA THR A 679 19.78 10.74 13.49
C THR A 679 19.65 12.08 12.77
N HIS A 680 20.76 12.83 12.65
CA HIS A 680 20.82 14.13 11.98
C HIS A 680 19.93 15.21 12.62
N GLU A 681 19.64 15.09 13.91
CA GLU A 681 18.96 16.13 14.70
C GLU A 681 19.98 16.96 15.50
N ILE A 682 19.64 18.21 15.81
CA ILE A 682 20.37 19.05 16.78
C ILE A 682 19.61 19.01 18.11
N ALA A 683 20.19 18.37 19.13
CA ALA A 683 19.59 18.21 20.46
C ALA A 683 20.05 19.32 21.41
N LEU A 684 19.25 20.38 21.56
CA LEU A 684 19.57 21.55 22.36
C LEU A 684 18.94 21.45 23.75
N THR A 685 19.64 21.96 24.76
CA THR A 685 19.07 22.23 26.09
C THR A 685 18.89 23.73 26.26
N ALA A 686 17.97 24.16 27.14
CA ALA A 686 17.82 25.60 27.43
C ALA A 686 19.16 26.22 27.87
N GLU A 687 19.93 25.53 28.71
CA GLU A 687 21.24 26.00 29.18
C GLU A 687 22.26 26.15 28.05
N SER A 688 22.34 25.18 27.11
CA SER A 688 23.31 25.21 26.01
C SER A 688 23.09 26.40 25.07
N VAL A 689 21.88 26.97 25.04
CA VAL A 689 21.53 28.19 24.28
C VAL A 689 21.29 29.41 25.17
N GLN A 690 21.73 29.36 26.43
CA GLN A 690 21.70 30.47 27.39
C GLN A 690 20.29 30.97 27.75
N LEU A 691 19.33 30.03 27.78
CA LEU A 691 17.99 30.22 28.32
C LEU A 691 17.88 29.61 29.73
N THR A 692 16.92 30.10 30.50
CA THR A 692 16.55 29.51 31.81
C THR A 692 15.48 28.42 31.65
N SER A 693 14.61 28.57 30.66
CA SER A 693 13.57 27.63 30.22
C SER A 693 13.29 27.85 28.73
N TRP A 694 12.63 26.88 28.11
CA TRP A 694 12.15 26.99 26.72
C TRP A 694 10.87 27.83 26.59
N ASP A 695 10.16 28.09 27.69
CA ASP A 695 8.95 28.91 27.68
C ASP A 695 9.22 30.32 27.14
N ASP A 696 8.27 30.84 26.36
CA ASP A 696 8.35 32.14 25.67
C ASP A 696 9.64 32.34 24.85
N SER A 697 10.16 31.27 24.24
CA SER A 697 11.35 31.31 23.40
C SER A 697 11.03 31.26 21.90
N HIS A 698 11.98 31.74 21.11
CA HIS A 698 11.89 31.86 19.67
C HIS A 698 13.13 31.29 19.02
N ILE A 699 12.96 30.41 18.03
CA ILE A 699 14.03 29.72 17.33
C ILE A 699 13.89 29.98 15.83
N GLU A 700 14.99 30.36 15.19
CA GLU A 700 15.08 30.47 13.73
C GLU A 700 16.13 29.47 13.24
N LEU A 701 15.76 28.70 12.21
CA LEU A 701 16.61 27.74 11.53
C LEU A 701 16.78 28.19 10.08
N GLU A 702 18.03 28.25 9.63
CA GLU A 702 18.37 28.50 8.23
C GLU A 702 19.14 27.31 7.66
N PHE A 703 18.56 26.67 6.62
CA PHE A 703 19.14 25.54 5.88
C PHE A 703 19.74 26.01 4.55
N VAL A 704 20.48 25.13 3.87
CA VAL A 704 21.15 25.44 2.61
C VAL A 704 20.63 24.52 1.50
N PRO A 705 19.55 24.87 0.80
CA PRO A 705 19.03 24.06 -0.30
C PRO A 705 19.96 24.13 -1.51
N TYR A 706 20.12 23.01 -2.21
CA TYR A 706 20.97 22.91 -3.39
C TYR A 706 20.34 21.99 -4.45
N MET A 707 20.81 22.10 -5.69
CA MET A 707 20.42 21.25 -6.81
C MET A 707 21.03 19.84 -6.67
N ARG A 708 20.20 18.82 -6.88
CA ARG A 708 20.57 17.40 -6.82
C ARG A 708 20.08 16.66 -8.05
N LEU A 709 20.82 15.62 -8.43
CA LEU A 709 20.35 14.61 -9.37
C LEU A 709 20.02 13.33 -8.62
N ILE A 710 18.89 12.74 -8.97
CA ILE A 710 18.42 11.45 -8.44
C ILE A 710 18.43 10.51 -9.63
N ALA A 711 19.56 9.83 -9.82
CA ALA A 711 19.77 8.90 -10.91
C ALA A 711 18.96 7.62 -10.68
N THR A 712 18.47 7.03 -11.77
CA THR A 712 17.97 5.66 -11.73
C THR A 712 19.13 4.68 -11.55
N SER A 713 18.91 3.60 -10.80
CA SER A 713 19.92 2.60 -10.43
C SER A 713 20.51 1.84 -11.62
N ASP A 714 19.67 1.53 -12.61
CA ASP A 714 19.98 0.75 -13.82
C ASP A 714 20.34 1.62 -15.03
N CYS A 715 19.85 2.86 -15.11
CA CYS A 715 20.15 3.81 -16.18
C CYS A 715 20.79 5.10 -15.61
N PRO A 716 22.10 5.11 -15.27
CA PRO A 716 22.72 6.21 -14.51
C PRO A 716 22.76 7.56 -15.24
N ASP A 717 22.61 7.57 -16.57
CA ASP A 717 22.48 8.80 -17.37
C ASP A 717 21.05 9.38 -17.35
N VAL A 718 20.08 8.66 -16.79
CA VAL A 718 18.69 9.10 -16.60
C VAL A 718 18.48 9.48 -15.14
N ALA A 719 18.11 10.74 -14.90
CA ALA A 719 17.97 11.28 -13.55
C ALA A 719 16.83 12.29 -13.45
N ALA A 720 16.21 12.37 -12.27
CA ALA A 720 15.35 13.48 -11.90
C ALA A 720 16.19 14.63 -11.32
N VAL A 721 15.68 15.86 -11.43
CA VAL A 721 16.29 17.06 -10.84
C VAL A 721 15.53 17.41 -9.56
N ALA A 722 16.25 17.72 -8.49
CA ALA A 722 15.63 18.16 -7.23
C ALA A 722 16.31 19.42 -6.69
N TRP A 723 15.56 20.26 -5.97
CA TRP A 723 16.08 21.41 -5.24
C TRP A 723 15.50 21.44 -3.83
N GLY A 724 16.37 21.39 -2.82
CA GLY A 724 15.92 21.25 -1.43
C GLY A 724 15.00 20.02 -1.27
N PRO A 725 13.81 20.16 -0.66
CA PRO A 725 12.86 19.05 -0.50
C PRO A 725 12.08 18.69 -1.78
N TYR A 726 12.21 19.45 -2.88
CA TYR A 726 11.32 19.33 -4.04
C TYR A 726 11.97 18.58 -5.19
N VAL A 727 11.25 17.59 -5.72
CA VAL A 727 11.47 17.02 -7.06
C VAL A 727 10.89 17.97 -8.08
N LEU A 728 11.72 18.32 -9.06
CA LEU A 728 11.36 19.20 -10.16
C LEU A 728 11.08 18.38 -11.41
N VAL A 729 10.04 18.77 -12.14
CA VAL A 729 9.68 18.20 -13.44
C VAL A 729 9.92 19.22 -14.54
N ALA A 730 10.41 18.79 -15.70
CA ALA A 730 10.54 19.66 -16.87
C ALA A 730 9.20 19.75 -17.60
N LEU A 731 8.74 20.96 -17.93
CA LEU A 731 7.52 21.16 -18.70
C LEU A 731 7.83 21.09 -20.20
N ASP A 732 7.39 20.02 -20.86
CA ASP A 732 7.51 19.82 -22.30
C ASP A 732 6.45 18.79 -22.77
N ASN A 733 6.03 18.90 -24.03
CA ASN A 733 4.99 18.04 -24.61
C ASN A 733 5.55 16.82 -25.36
N SER A 734 6.87 16.71 -25.49
CA SER A 734 7.58 15.60 -26.14
C SER A 734 7.27 14.26 -25.47
N ASP A 735 7.02 13.24 -26.28
CA ASP A 735 6.93 11.83 -25.85
C ASP A 735 8.30 11.12 -25.87
N ARG A 736 9.37 11.86 -26.16
CA ARG A 736 10.75 11.37 -26.15
C ARG A 736 11.51 11.96 -24.97
N MET A 737 12.37 11.15 -24.36
CA MET A 737 13.26 11.57 -23.28
C MET A 737 14.04 12.83 -23.67
N LEU A 738 14.06 13.84 -22.79
CA LEU A 738 14.78 15.08 -23.03
C LEU A 738 16.26 14.92 -22.70
N ASP A 739 17.12 15.27 -23.64
CA ASP A 739 18.57 15.34 -23.46
C ASP A 739 18.96 16.73 -22.94
N ILE A 740 19.55 16.81 -21.74
CA ILE A 740 19.90 18.08 -21.09
C ILE A 740 21.39 18.06 -20.67
N PRO A 741 22.18 19.09 -21.02
CA PRO A 741 23.56 19.18 -20.57
C PRO A 741 23.59 19.52 -19.07
N LEU A 742 24.01 18.57 -18.25
CA LEU A 742 24.11 18.75 -16.80
C LEU A 742 25.54 18.42 -16.37
N ASP A 743 26.19 19.38 -15.71
CA ASP A 743 27.47 19.15 -15.04
C ASP A 743 27.21 18.85 -13.57
N THR A 744 27.57 17.63 -13.14
CA THR A 744 27.37 17.17 -11.76
C THR A 744 28.16 17.97 -10.74
N ASP A 745 29.29 18.56 -11.13
CA ASP A 745 30.13 19.36 -10.23
C ASP A 745 29.60 20.80 -10.06
N HIS A 746 28.69 21.23 -10.95
CA HIS A 746 28.23 22.62 -11.05
C HIS A 746 26.71 22.76 -11.27
N LEU A 747 25.91 21.83 -10.73
CA LEU A 747 24.44 21.77 -10.92
C LEU A 747 23.71 23.06 -10.54
N ASP A 748 24.06 23.70 -9.42
CA ASP A 748 23.39 24.93 -8.98
C ASP A 748 23.51 26.07 -10.01
N THR A 749 24.57 26.09 -10.81
CA THR A 749 24.77 27.11 -11.87
C THR A 749 24.05 26.77 -13.17
N ALA A 750 23.59 25.53 -13.34
CA ALA A 750 22.83 25.08 -14.50
C ALA A 750 21.37 25.57 -14.47
N PHE A 751 20.89 26.09 -13.34
CA PHE A 751 19.51 26.54 -13.17
C PHE A 751 19.44 27.96 -12.61
N THR A 752 18.57 28.79 -13.18
CA THR A 752 18.19 30.08 -12.60
C THR A 752 16.82 29.94 -11.96
N ARG A 753 16.72 30.26 -10.67
CA ARG A 753 15.44 30.30 -9.95
C ARG A 753 14.77 31.66 -10.14
N GLU A 754 13.48 31.66 -10.47
CA GLU A 754 12.66 32.88 -10.49
C GLU A 754 12.44 33.39 -9.05
N PRO A 755 12.62 34.70 -8.76
CA PRO A 755 12.48 35.24 -7.41
C PRO A 755 11.12 34.90 -6.77
N ASP A 756 11.14 34.54 -5.49
CA ASP A 756 9.97 34.25 -4.65
C ASP A 756 9.02 33.12 -5.16
N THR A 757 9.46 32.34 -6.14
CA THR A 757 8.71 31.17 -6.65
C THR A 757 9.56 29.91 -6.59
N LEU A 758 8.96 28.75 -6.86
CA LEU A 758 9.68 27.50 -7.09
C LEU A 758 9.84 27.18 -8.59
N THR A 759 9.83 28.19 -9.46
CA THR A 759 10.11 27.99 -10.89
C THR A 759 11.60 28.12 -11.16
N PHE A 760 12.15 27.15 -11.87
CA PHE A 760 13.55 27.12 -12.29
C PHE A 760 13.63 27.08 -13.81
N THR A 761 14.60 27.77 -14.38
CA THR A 761 14.89 27.71 -15.82
C THR A 761 16.29 27.13 -16.01
N HIS A 762 16.39 26.04 -16.75
CA HIS A 762 17.68 25.48 -17.13
C HIS A 762 18.41 26.42 -18.10
N THR A 763 19.63 26.83 -17.75
CA THR A 763 20.30 27.98 -18.38
C THR A 763 20.69 27.74 -19.84
N ALA A 764 21.05 26.52 -20.21
CA ALA A 764 21.48 26.20 -21.57
C ALA A 764 20.31 25.93 -22.54
N THR A 765 19.22 25.33 -22.06
CA THR A 765 18.09 24.91 -22.92
C THR A 765 16.89 25.84 -22.82
N GLY A 766 16.78 26.63 -21.76
CA GLY A 766 15.59 27.45 -21.47
C GLY A 766 14.38 26.65 -20.97
N LEU A 767 14.53 25.33 -20.74
CA LEU A 767 13.46 24.49 -20.21
C LEU A 767 13.05 24.95 -18.81
N ARG A 768 11.74 25.00 -18.56
CA ARG A 768 11.17 25.37 -17.27
C ARG A 768 10.95 24.12 -16.42
N PHE A 769 11.31 24.24 -15.15
CA PHE A 769 11.21 23.21 -14.13
C PHE A 769 10.40 23.73 -12.95
N ILE A 770 9.46 22.94 -12.45
CA ILE A 770 8.62 23.26 -11.30
C ILE A 770 8.51 22.05 -10.37
N PRO A 771 8.22 22.22 -9.06
CA PRO A 771 7.87 21.10 -8.20
C PRO A 771 6.73 20.29 -8.75
N ILE A 772 6.83 18.96 -8.67
CA ILE A 772 5.82 18.03 -9.19
C ILE A 772 4.41 18.24 -8.59
N TRP A 773 4.32 18.74 -7.36
CA TRP A 773 3.04 19.06 -6.73
C TRP A 773 2.34 20.28 -7.35
N GLN A 774 3.07 21.15 -8.07
CA GLN A 774 2.49 22.31 -8.76
C GLN A 774 1.86 21.96 -10.12
N LEU A 775 2.09 20.74 -10.63
CA LEU A 775 1.49 20.30 -11.88
C LEU A 775 -0.04 20.25 -11.79
N GLY A 776 -0.69 20.88 -12.77
CA GLY A 776 -2.10 20.72 -13.10
C GLY A 776 -2.28 19.66 -14.19
N ASP A 777 -2.66 20.10 -15.40
CA ASP A 777 -2.89 19.28 -16.58
C ASP A 777 -1.72 19.29 -17.59
N GLU A 778 -0.61 19.93 -17.26
CA GLU A 778 0.55 20.01 -18.15
C GLU A 778 1.22 18.64 -18.36
N ARG A 779 1.72 18.42 -19.58
CA ARG A 779 2.65 17.31 -19.84
C ARG A 779 4.03 17.65 -19.25
N TYR A 780 4.70 16.62 -18.74
CA TYR A 780 5.95 16.80 -18.02
C TYR A 780 6.94 15.64 -18.22
N HIS A 781 8.19 15.91 -17.86
CA HIS A 781 9.24 14.91 -17.73
C HIS A 781 9.73 14.90 -16.28
N LEU A 782 9.47 13.79 -15.57
CA LEU A 782 10.06 13.57 -14.23
C LEU A 782 11.55 13.30 -14.33
N TYR A 783 11.92 12.48 -15.31
CA TYR A 783 13.30 12.11 -15.61
C TYR A 783 13.76 12.77 -16.90
N VAL A 784 15.03 13.13 -16.94
CA VAL A 784 15.74 13.63 -18.12
C VAL A 784 17.01 12.83 -18.33
N ARG A 785 17.53 12.82 -19.55
CA ARG A 785 18.82 12.22 -19.85
C ARG A 785 19.93 13.27 -19.76
N LYS A 786 20.88 13.04 -18.87
CA LYS A 786 22.11 13.84 -18.75
C LYS A 786 22.97 13.61 -20.00
N THR A 787 23.39 14.70 -20.62
CA THR A 787 24.40 14.68 -21.69
C THR A 787 25.66 15.44 -21.27
N SER A 788 26.81 15.05 -21.82
CA SER A 788 28.05 15.81 -21.64
C SER A 788 28.01 17.12 -22.43
N ILE A 789 28.48 18.21 -21.82
CA ILE A 789 28.59 19.54 -22.45
C ILE A 789 29.43 19.49 -23.75
N ALA A 790 30.28 18.47 -23.93
CA ALA A 790 31.09 18.27 -25.12
C ALA A 790 30.30 17.90 -26.40
N HIS A 791 28.99 17.61 -26.32
CA HIS A 791 28.17 17.18 -27.47
C HIS A 791 27.29 18.27 -28.10
N ILE A 792 27.35 19.52 -27.64
CA ILE A 792 26.48 20.62 -28.15
C ILE A 792 27.22 21.57 -29.13
N GLN A 793 28.42 21.19 -29.58
CA GLN A 793 29.08 21.84 -30.73
C GLN A 793 29.18 20.86 -31.90
N GLY A 794 28.06 20.69 -32.63
CA GLY A 794 27.97 19.90 -33.85
C GLY A 794 26.92 20.43 -34.80
#